data_AF-A0AAN8EP83-F1
#
_entry.id   AF-A0AAN8EP83-F1
#
_cell.length_a   1.000
_cell.length_b   1.000
_cell.length_c   1.000
_cell.angle_alpha   90.00
_cell.angle_beta   90.00
_cell.angle_gamma   90.00
#
_symmetry.space_group_name_H-M   'P 1'
#
loop_
_entity.id
_entity.type
_entity.pdbx_description
1 polymer ?
#
loop_
_entity_poly.entity_id
_entity_poly.type
_entity_poly.pdbx_seq_one_letter_code
_entity_poly.pdbx_strand_id
1 'polypeptide(L)'
;MAGRRSTTVVMMDQKKQPAKRTGKEEELISNFWELTVQNKIVYRYDVAVFLGTRTNSKAVNYLRGPRDDSALVARRRACLCALQLALERYRILSEGSEFVYDGSAMMFSSEDLAPALKKHHGLLTVNMSDLPVQLSKQTKFYCPDGDSFTIEISRCRDSAESLNMADLSAHMNNNWAALNRSLNQFYELLVTRDAVIRGHFTQYGIGCLYNQLASGDVGCGYERFNGVRKGIKFIEGKRTNDVVPAVVLDHRTGLFFKSQPLIKSVRELDGLQSVEQFDFSDFNGRMNTMWNKVNEYVKGIRMTYVGLNSKPISAVAIGISKVPISEAKDFVNRDEESVLERYSDGRVPINPYWPAVKLLVRNKVACFPMEAVQVEPNQRVPIEKQQMAKCVRKTDKPEVRLATITKLLEALNLHQQGSQNKFLKAFQVSVSPSPIIVKAFRRQPPAILHGGKQASAVDDLKFKWRQNGSTPYVEGGRVDRIILVYSDRSIPTASWEALQKLLKTRGVQFGKMEQLIISYSNSLDMEKQLTDCFNKVSAERKQFRKSAFIVFIDRAENKSHDFLKLLERKYRIPTQHITAEIACALSTKPQCCLNVVSKMNLKLGGMNYEVVPEAFSQNIWISKGKTLIVGYDVAHPGKPTRDEVMNKMPPQKPSVVGFSFNGAQHREKFIGDYHFQTPRREQVDHCVLNSRFKWMLGLFTKNRKTWPESVIVTR
;
A
#
# COMPACT_ATOMS: atom_id res chain seq x y z
N MET A 1 -14.75 -11.13 35.96
CA MET A 1 -16.08 -11.05 35.32
C MET A 1 -15.90 -10.87 33.82
N ALA A 2 -16.05 -11.96 33.06
CA ALA A 2 -16.02 -11.91 31.59
C ALA A 2 -17.37 -11.37 31.11
N GLY A 3 -17.40 -10.11 30.65
CA GLY A 3 -18.58 -9.52 30.06
C GLY A 3 -18.99 -10.30 28.81
N ARG A 4 -20.23 -10.81 28.81
CA ARG A 4 -20.92 -11.31 27.62
C ARG A 4 -20.80 -10.24 26.53
N ARG A 5 -20.01 -10.51 25.48
CA ARG A 5 -20.08 -9.72 24.24
C ARG A 5 -21.46 -9.96 23.65
N SER A 6 -22.36 -9.00 23.83
CA SER A 6 -23.51 -8.82 22.96
C SER A 6 -22.99 -8.82 21.52
N THR A 7 -23.27 -9.88 20.76
CA THR A 7 -23.12 -9.89 19.30
C THR A 7 -24.20 -8.97 18.74
N THR A 8 -23.95 -7.66 18.83
CA THR A 8 -24.83 -6.65 18.24
C THR A 8 -24.86 -6.91 16.74
N VAL A 9 -26.03 -7.32 16.23
CA VAL A 9 -26.27 -7.49 14.80
C VAL A 9 -26.11 -6.13 14.14
N VAL A 10 -25.10 -5.98 13.30
CA VAL A 10 -24.87 -4.74 12.54
C VAL A 10 -25.76 -4.78 11.30
N MET A 11 -26.90 -4.10 11.37
CA MET A 11 -27.77 -3.86 10.23
C MET A 11 -27.29 -2.61 9.49
N MET A 12 -27.11 -2.72 8.18
CA MET A 12 -26.89 -1.55 7.34
C MET A 12 -28.19 -0.78 7.12
N ASP A 13 -28.09 0.55 7.04
CA ASP A 13 -29.21 1.40 6.64
C ASP A 13 -29.72 1.00 5.26
N GLN A 14 -31.03 1.13 5.05
CA GLN A 14 -31.64 0.89 3.75
C GLN A 14 -31.06 1.83 2.68
N LYS A 15 -30.82 1.29 1.49
CA LYS A 15 -30.36 2.06 0.33
C LYS A 15 -31.37 3.17 0.04
N LYS A 16 -30.89 4.42 0.05
CA LYS A 16 -31.69 5.57 -0.36
C LYS A 16 -31.89 5.56 -1.87
N GLN A 17 -33.04 6.06 -2.32
CA GLN A 17 -33.31 6.27 -3.74
C GLN A 17 -32.25 7.20 -4.37
N PRO A 18 -31.85 6.98 -5.64
CA PRO A 18 -30.96 7.88 -6.34
C PRO A 18 -31.49 9.32 -6.32
N ALA A 19 -30.60 10.29 -6.12
CA ALA A 19 -30.97 11.70 -6.22
C ALA A 19 -31.35 12.04 -7.66
N LYS A 20 -32.48 12.72 -7.87
CA LYS A 20 -32.93 13.20 -9.19
C LYS A 20 -32.56 14.67 -9.37
N ARG A 21 -31.95 15.04 -10.51
CA ARG A 21 -31.65 16.43 -10.88
C ARG A 21 -31.78 16.67 -12.39
N THR A 22 -32.76 17.46 -12.78
CA THR A 22 -33.07 17.82 -14.18
C THR A 22 -31.91 18.58 -14.84
N GLY A 23 -31.57 18.22 -16.08
CA GLY A 23 -30.64 18.98 -16.94
C GLY A 23 -29.15 18.85 -16.62
N LYS A 24 -28.75 17.88 -15.80
CA LYS A 24 -27.34 17.63 -15.40
C LYS A 24 -26.93 16.16 -15.44
N GLU A 25 -27.63 15.39 -16.26
CA GLU A 25 -27.37 13.98 -16.48
C GLU A 25 -26.20 13.81 -17.44
N GLU A 26 -25.27 12.96 -17.07
CA GLU A 26 -24.10 12.60 -17.87
C GLU A 26 -24.01 11.08 -17.90
N GLU A 27 -23.68 10.50 -19.05
CA GLU A 27 -23.39 9.08 -19.16
C GLU A 27 -21.91 8.85 -18.91
N LEU A 28 -21.59 7.97 -17.95
CA LEU A 28 -20.21 7.60 -17.63
C LEU A 28 -19.99 6.13 -17.95
N ILE A 29 -18.87 5.86 -18.59
CA ILE A 29 -18.39 4.50 -18.81
C ILE A 29 -17.61 4.06 -17.56
N SER A 30 -18.00 2.93 -16.98
CA SER A 30 -17.28 2.33 -15.85
C SER A 30 -16.20 1.34 -16.32
N ASN A 31 -15.44 0.81 -15.37
CA ASN A 31 -14.54 -0.33 -15.58
C ASN A 31 -15.15 -1.64 -15.02
N PHE A 32 -16.47 -1.78 -15.12
CA PHE A 32 -17.22 -2.94 -14.66
C PHE A 32 -17.79 -3.67 -15.87
N TRP A 33 -17.67 -4.98 -15.91
CA TRP A 33 -18.31 -5.84 -16.90
C TRP A 33 -19.23 -6.82 -16.17
N GLU A 34 -20.51 -6.80 -16.50
CA GLU A 34 -21.50 -7.73 -15.95
C GLU A 34 -21.14 -9.18 -16.31
N LEU A 35 -21.36 -10.10 -15.38
CA LEU A 35 -21.26 -11.53 -15.61
C LEU A 35 -22.66 -12.10 -15.75
N THR A 36 -22.96 -12.72 -16.89
CA THR A 36 -24.18 -13.50 -17.07
C THR A 36 -23.94 -14.92 -16.60
N VAL A 37 -24.82 -15.42 -15.74
CA VAL A 37 -24.65 -16.71 -15.08
C VAL A 37 -25.93 -17.53 -15.20
N GLN A 38 -25.77 -18.81 -15.54
CA GLN A 38 -26.89 -19.75 -15.63
C GLN A 38 -27.18 -20.42 -14.29
N ASN A 39 -28.37 -21.02 -14.17
CA ASN A 39 -28.78 -21.80 -12.99
C ASN A 39 -28.02 -23.14 -12.95
N LYS A 40 -26.79 -23.10 -12.47
CA LYS A 40 -25.90 -24.27 -12.35
C LYS A 40 -25.29 -24.34 -10.94
N ILE A 41 -25.21 -25.56 -10.43
CA ILE A 41 -24.61 -25.87 -9.14
C ILE A 41 -23.09 -25.97 -9.29
N VAL A 42 -22.37 -25.34 -8.36
CA VAL A 42 -20.92 -25.42 -8.22
C VAL A 42 -20.60 -26.10 -6.89
N TYR A 43 -19.65 -27.03 -6.91
CA TYR A 43 -19.30 -27.86 -5.75
C TYR A 43 -17.98 -27.41 -5.15
N ARG A 44 -17.95 -27.18 -3.84
CA ARG A 44 -16.78 -26.73 -3.09
C ARG A 44 -16.12 -27.90 -2.37
N TYR A 45 -14.80 -28.01 -2.53
CA TYR A 45 -13.97 -29.02 -1.89
C TYR A 45 -12.83 -28.38 -1.09
N ASP A 46 -12.52 -29.00 0.04
CA ASP A 46 -11.32 -28.72 0.81
C ASP A 46 -10.18 -29.61 0.30
N VAL A 47 -9.05 -28.98 0.00
CA VAL A 47 -7.85 -29.63 -0.55
C VAL A 47 -6.73 -29.57 0.48
N ALA A 48 -6.09 -30.70 0.75
CA ALA A 48 -4.81 -30.75 1.45
C ALA A 48 -3.74 -31.30 0.51
N VAL A 49 -2.56 -30.68 0.53
CA VAL A 49 -1.42 -31.11 -0.29
C VAL A 49 -0.26 -31.40 0.63
N PHE A 50 0.26 -32.62 0.56
CA PHE A 50 1.42 -33.07 1.29
C PHE A 50 2.53 -33.45 0.33
N LEU A 51 3.77 -33.26 0.77
CA LEU A 51 4.97 -33.71 0.09
C LEU A 51 5.69 -34.70 1.00
N GLY A 52 6.06 -35.85 0.43
CA GLY A 52 6.60 -36.96 1.21
C GLY A 52 7.49 -37.90 0.42
N THR A 53 8.02 -38.89 1.13
CA THR A 53 8.79 -40.01 0.57
C THR A 53 7.88 -41.22 0.38
N ARG A 54 8.39 -42.30 -0.21
CA ARG A 54 7.69 -43.59 -0.27
C ARG A 54 7.31 -44.15 1.10
N THR A 55 8.12 -43.88 2.12
CA THR A 55 7.93 -44.38 3.50
C THR A 55 7.09 -43.45 4.37
N ASN A 56 7.01 -42.15 4.03
CA ASN A 56 6.19 -41.17 4.74
C ASN A 56 5.59 -40.18 3.74
N SER A 57 4.44 -40.56 3.16
CA SER A 57 3.77 -39.81 2.09
C SER A 57 3.21 -38.45 2.53
N LYS A 58 3.02 -38.24 3.86
CA LYS A 58 2.50 -37.01 4.45
C LYS A 58 3.52 -36.25 5.30
N ALA A 59 4.81 -36.41 5.01
CA ALA A 59 5.89 -35.84 5.81
C ALA A 59 5.78 -34.32 6.00
N VAL A 60 5.39 -33.58 4.95
CA VAL A 60 5.30 -32.11 4.99
C VAL A 60 3.96 -31.64 4.44
N ASN A 61 3.20 -30.87 5.22
CA ASN A 61 2.04 -30.14 4.70
C ASN A 61 2.53 -28.99 3.80
N TYR A 62 2.40 -29.17 2.50
CA TYR A 62 2.92 -28.29 1.47
C TYR A 62 2.03 -27.06 1.22
N LEU A 63 0.91 -26.90 1.93
CA LEU A 63 0.14 -25.66 1.93
C LEU A 63 0.72 -24.64 2.92
N ARG A 64 1.52 -25.11 3.89
CA ARG A 64 2.16 -24.29 4.91
C ARG A 64 3.61 -23.99 4.53
N GLY A 65 4.09 -22.80 4.91
CA GLY A 65 5.46 -22.39 4.63
C GLY A 65 5.66 -20.88 4.70
N PRO A 66 6.81 -20.38 4.21
CA PRO A 66 7.08 -18.96 4.16
C PRO A 66 5.99 -18.19 3.39
N ARG A 67 5.72 -16.96 3.85
CA ARG A 67 4.63 -16.10 3.35
C ARG A 67 5.12 -14.94 2.47
N ASP A 68 6.42 -14.88 2.17
CA ASP A 68 6.95 -13.94 1.19
C ASP A 68 6.48 -14.31 -0.23
N ASP A 69 6.51 -13.32 -1.13
CA ASP A 69 5.89 -13.42 -2.46
C ASP A 69 6.48 -14.57 -3.30
N SER A 70 7.81 -14.71 -3.37
CA SER A 70 8.45 -15.76 -4.17
C SER A 70 8.02 -17.15 -3.70
N ALA A 71 8.18 -17.43 -2.40
CA ALA A 71 7.84 -18.72 -1.84
C ALA A 71 6.36 -19.06 -1.97
N LEU A 72 5.47 -18.07 -1.83
CA LEU A 72 4.04 -18.26 -1.99
C LEU A 72 3.67 -18.56 -3.45
N VAL A 73 4.25 -17.84 -4.41
CA VAL A 73 4.00 -18.04 -5.84
C VAL A 73 4.50 -19.43 -6.27
N ALA A 74 5.73 -19.81 -5.92
CA ALA A 74 6.30 -21.10 -6.26
C ALA A 74 5.45 -22.26 -5.71
N ARG A 75 5.08 -22.18 -4.42
CA ARG A 75 4.26 -23.20 -3.75
C ARG A 75 2.88 -23.34 -4.38
N ARG A 76 2.19 -22.23 -4.65
CA ARG A 76 0.87 -22.24 -5.30
C ARG A 76 0.93 -22.85 -6.70
N ARG A 77 1.96 -22.52 -7.49
CA ARG A 77 2.17 -23.10 -8.83
C ARG A 77 2.40 -24.61 -8.75
N ALA A 78 3.23 -25.06 -7.81
CA ALA A 78 3.48 -26.49 -7.59
C ALA A 78 2.23 -27.25 -7.13
N CYS A 79 1.49 -26.74 -6.12
CA CYS A 79 0.21 -27.34 -5.69
C CYS A 79 -0.78 -27.42 -6.84
N LEU A 80 -0.87 -26.35 -7.62
CA LEU A 80 -1.79 -26.28 -8.74
C LEU A 80 -1.45 -27.32 -9.83
N CYS A 81 -0.18 -27.39 -10.22
CA CYS A 81 0.29 -28.34 -11.22
C CYS A 81 0.11 -29.78 -10.73
N ALA A 82 0.47 -30.07 -9.48
CA ALA A 82 0.28 -31.39 -8.88
C ALA A 82 -1.20 -31.79 -8.84
N LEU A 83 -2.10 -30.88 -8.44
CA LEU A 83 -3.54 -31.15 -8.43
C LEU A 83 -4.08 -31.42 -9.83
N GLN A 84 -3.68 -30.62 -10.82
CA GLN A 84 -4.11 -30.84 -12.21
C GLN A 84 -3.65 -32.21 -12.74
N LEU A 85 -2.36 -32.54 -12.58
CA LEU A 85 -1.81 -33.84 -12.97
C LEU A 85 -2.50 -35.02 -12.26
N ALA A 86 -2.87 -34.84 -10.99
CA ALA A 86 -3.61 -35.85 -10.24
C ALA A 86 -5.02 -36.05 -10.82
N LEU A 87 -5.79 -34.98 -11.01
CA LEU A 87 -7.14 -35.09 -11.55
C LEU A 87 -7.17 -35.70 -12.96
N GLU A 88 -6.17 -35.37 -13.79
CA GLU A 88 -5.98 -35.94 -15.13
C GLU A 88 -5.59 -37.43 -15.06
N ARG A 89 -4.57 -37.80 -14.26
CA ARG A 89 -4.08 -39.18 -14.13
C ARG A 89 -5.16 -40.14 -13.65
N TYR A 90 -5.96 -39.71 -12.67
CA TYR A 90 -7.01 -40.53 -12.08
C TYR A 90 -8.37 -40.35 -12.79
N ARG A 91 -8.43 -39.56 -13.88
CA ARG A 91 -9.64 -39.30 -14.67
C ARG A 91 -10.83 -38.91 -13.79
N ILE A 92 -10.58 -37.98 -12.86
CA ILE A 92 -11.58 -37.56 -11.86
C ILE A 92 -12.66 -36.67 -12.49
N LEU A 93 -12.27 -35.85 -13.47
CA LEU A 93 -13.19 -34.95 -14.18
C LEU A 93 -13.66 -35.58 -15.50
N SER A 94 -14.95 -35.37 -15.81
CA SER A 94 -15.56 -35.69 -17.09
C SER A 94 -15.08 -34.73 -18.18
N GLU A 95 -15.23 -35.13 -19.45
CA GLU A 95 -14.93 -34.24 -20.57
C GLU A 95 -15.82 -32.99 -20.55
N GLY A 96 -15.22 -31.81 -20.72
CA GLY A 96 -15.90 -30.52 -20.65
C GLY A 96 -16.12 -29.97 -19.22
N SER A 97 -15.87 -30.78 -18.18
CA SER A 97 -15.86 -30.33 -16.80
C SER A 97 -14.51 -29.73 -16.42
N GLU A 98 -14.55 -28.66 -15.62
CA GLU A 98 -13.37 -27.96 -15.14
C GLU A 98 -13.43 -27.64 -13.65
N PHE A 99 -12.27 -27.27 -13.10
CA PHE A 99 -12.12 -26.84 -11.71
C PHE A 99 -11.32 -25.53 -11.58
N VAL A 100 -11.60 -24.79 -10.52
CA VAL A 100 -10.86 -23.59 -10.12
C VAL A 100 -10.30 -23.78 -8.71
N TYR A 101 -9.03 -23.45 -8.51
CA TYR A 101 -8.28 -23.75 -7.28
C TYR A 101 -7.49 -22.52 -6.84
N ASP A 102 -7.48 -22.24 -5.54
CA ASP A 102 -6.80 -21.07 -4.97
C ASP A 102 -5.28 -21.25 -4.79
N GLY A 103 -4.74 -22.42 -5.12
CA GLY A 103 -3.35 -22.78 -4.87
C GLY A 103 -3.07 -23.12 -3.40
N SER A 104 -4.11 -23.23 -2.58
CA SER A 104 -4.04 -23.48 -1.14
C SER A 104 -5.04 -24.56 -0.74
N ALA A 105 -6.11 -24.22 0.00
CA ALA A 105 -6.96 -25.22 0.65
C ALA A 105 -8.34 -25.34 0.01
N MET A 106 -8.65 -24.55 -1.02
CA MET A 106 -10.01 -24.42 -1.55
C MET A 106 -10.06 -24.62 -3.06
N MET A 107 -10.94 -25.52 -3.48
CA MET A 107 -11.24 -25.78 -4.88
C MET A 107 -12.76 -25.72 -5.13
N PHE A 108 -13.15 -25.29 -6.32
CA PHE A 108 -14.50 -25.44 -6.84
C PHE A 108 -14.50 -26.26 -8.12
N SER A 109 -15.51 -27.11 -8.29
CA SER A 109 -15.72 -27.96 -9.46
C SER A 109 -17.05 -27.64 -10.11
N SER A 110 -17.08 -27.80 -11.44
CA SER A 110 -18.30 -27.65 -12.26
C SER A 110 -19.21 -28.89 -12.24
N GLU A 111 -18.76 -29.99 -11.62
CA GLU A 111 -19.50 -31.24 -11.40
C GLU A 111 -19.20 -31.83 -10.01
N ASP A 112 -20.06 -32.74 -9.52
CA ASP A 112 -19.82 -33.43 -8.24
C ASP A 112 -18.76 -34.54 -8.40
N LEU A 113 -17.61 -34.31 -7.81
CA LEU A 113 -16.45 -35.22 -7.84
C LEU A 113 -16.57 -36.37 -6.82
N ALA A 114 -17.53 -36.35 -5.90
CA ALA A 114 -17.57 -37.31 -4.81
C ALA A 114 -17.65 -38.78 -5.25
N PRO A 115 -18.43 -39.16 -6.29
CA PRO A 115 -18.44 -40.54 -6.79
C PRO A 115 -17.07 -40.98 -7.33
N ALA A 116 -16.38 -40.11 -8.08
CA ALA A 116 -15.06 -40.38 -8.63
C ALA A 116 -13.98 -40.45 -7.54
N LEU A 117 -14.01 -39.52 -6.58
CA LEU A 117 -13.08 -39.48 -5.46
C LEU A 117 -13.24 -40.67 -4.51
N LYS A 118 -14.45 -41.19 -4.32
CA LYS A 118 -14.72 -42.35 -3.45
C LYS A 118 -13.95 -43.59 -3.91
N LYS A 119 -13.74 -43.78 -5.22
CA LYS A 119 -12.93 -44.89 -5.79
C LYS A 119 -11.47 -44.86 -5.35
N HIS A 120 -10.97 -43.70 -4.93
CA HIS A 120 -9.59 -43.47 -4.51
C HIS A 120 -9.52 -42.99 -3.05
N HIS A 121 -10.58 -43.17 -2.26
CA HIS A 121 -10.68 -42.69 -0.88
C HIS A 121 -10.34 -41.18 -0.71
N GLY A 122 -10.55 -40.38 -1.76
CA GLY A 122 -10.21 -38.96 -1.80
C GLY A 122 -8.72 -38.65 -1.80
N LEU A 123 -7.84 -39.65 -1.97
CA LEU A 123 -6.39 -39.50 -1.89
C LEU A 123 -5.73 -39.81 -3.24
N LEU A 124 -5.05 -38.82 -3.81
CA LEU A 124 -4.41 -38.90 -5.13
C LEU A 124 -2.90 -38.65 -5.02
N THR A 125 -2.10 -39.34 -5.84
CA THR A 125 -0.63 -39.25 -5.76
C THR A 125 0.00 -38.87 -7.11
N VAL A 126 0.99 -37.97 -7.06
CA VAL A 126 1.77 -37.54 -8.23
C VAL A 126 3.27 -37.57 -7.89
N ASN A 127 4.11 -38.08 -8.79
CA ASN A 127 5.55 -38.10 -8.57
C ASN A 127 6.15 -36.72 -8.85
N MET A 128 7.19 -36.36 -8.11
CA MET A 128 7.91 -35.10 -8.30
C MET A 128 8.54 -34.98 -9.71
N SER A 129 8.87 -36.12 -10.32
CA SER A 129 9.36 -36.22 -11.71
C SER A 129 8.32 -35.84 -12.76
N ASP A 130 7.04 -35.92 -12.42
CA ASP A 130 5.94 -35.61 -13.35
C ASP A 130 5.71 -34.09 -13.47
N LEU A 131 6.22 -33.30 -12.52
CA LEU A 131 6.13 -31.85 -12.57
C LEU A 131 7.18 -31.26 -13.53
N PRO A 132 6.92 -30.06 -14.09
CA PRO A 132 7.92 -29.32 -14.85
C PRO A 132 9.22 -29.15 -14.08
N VAL A 133 10.36 -29.35 -14.75
CA VAL A 133 11.71 -29.38 -14.15
C VAL A 133 11.97 -28.16 -13.26
N GLN A 134 11.54 -26.96 -13.66
CA GLN A 134 11.70 -25.75 -12.86
C GLN A 134 10.94 -25.82 -11.53
N LEU A 135 9.70 -26.33 -11.53
CA LEU A 135 8.90 -26.50 -10.32
C LEU A 135 9.45 -27.60 -9.43
N SER A 136 9.95 -28.68 -10.00
CA SER A 136 10.59 -29.76 -9.24
C SER A 136 11.87 -29.29 -8.56
N LYS A 137 12.72 -28.53 -9.26
CA LYS A 137 13.90 -27.87 -8.67
C LYS A 137 13.50 -26.93 -7.54
N GLN A 138 12.51 -26.06 -7.76
CA GLN A 138 12.00 -25.15 -6.74
C GLN A 138 11.47 -25.88 -5.51
N THR A 139 10.73 -26.97 -5.70
CA THR A 139 10.17 -27.78 -4.62
C THR A 139 11.24 -28.41 -3.76
N LYS A 140 12.35 -28.87 -4.38
CA LYS A 140 13.51 -29.45 -3.68
C LYS A 140 14.23 -28.45 -2.75
N PHE A 141 14.11 -27.13 -2.95
CA PHE A 141 14.60 -26.15 -1.96
C PHE A 141 13.82 -26.19 -0.63
N TYR A 142 12.55 -26.60 -0.67
CA TYR A 142 11.68 -26.67 0.51
C TYR A 142 11.68 -28.04 1.17
N CYS A 143 11.77 -29.11 0.37
CA CYS A 143 11.86 -30.47 0.84
C CYS A 143 12.83 -31.26 -0.07
N PRO A 144 14.14 -31.28 0.27
CA PRO A 144 15.16 -31.94 -0.55
C PRO A 144 14.89 -33.44 -0.74
N ASP A 145 14.35 -34.07 0.29
CA ASP A 145 14.15 -35.53 0.32
C ASP A 145 12.73 -35.93 -0.15
N GLY A 146 11.87 -34.98 -0.57
CA GLY A 146 10.50 -35.26 -1.00
C GLY A 146 10.42 -35.74 -2.46
N ASP A 147 9.71 -36.84 -2.70
CA ASP A 147 9.68 -37.52 -4.01
C ASP A 147 8.28 -37.60 -4.63
N SER A 148 7.22 -37.41 -3.84
CA SER A 148 5.84 -37.47 -4.34
C SER A 148 4.91 -36.52 -3.57
N PHE A 149 3.94 -35.97 -4.30
CA PHE A 149 2.82 -35.24 -3.73
C PHE A 149 1.67 -36.19 -3.42
N THR A 150 1.13 -36.08 -2.21
CA THR A 150 -0.12 -36.71 -1.79
C THR A 150 -1.19 -35.62 -1.63
N ILE A 151 -2.28 -35.72 -2.37
CA ILE A 151 -3.34 -34.73 -2.44
C ILE A 151 -4.61 -35.35 -1.88
N GLU A 152 -5.17 -34.72 -0.85
CA GLU A 152 -6.45 -35.12 -0.28
C GLU A 152 -7.53 -34.14 -0.70
N ILE A 153 -8.64 -34.66 -1.22
CA ILE A 153 -9.79 -33.87 -1.63
C ILE A 153 -11.01 -34.39 -0.86
N SER A 154 -11.63 -33.50 -0.10
CA SER A 154 -12.81 -33.82 0.71
C SER A 154 -13.90 -32.78 0.50
N ARG A 155 -15.16 -33.20 0.66
CA ARG A 155 -16.29 -32.27 0.63
C ARG A 155 -16.16 -31.25 1.76
N CYS A 156 -16.48 -29.99 1.44
CA CYS A 156 -16.43 -28.93 2.43
C CYS A 156 -17.41 -29.23 3.56
N ARG A 157 -16.95 -29.10 4.82
CA ARG A 157 -17.78 -29.40 6.01
C ARG A 157 -18.76 -28.27 6.36
N ASP A 158 -18.65 -27.12 5.69
CA ASP A 158 -19.51 -25.96 5.92
C ASP A 158 -20.81 -26.04 5.10
N SER A 159 -21.84 -25.27 5.47
CA SER A 159 -23.14 -25.16 4.79
C SER A 159 -23.09 -24.61 3.34
N ALA A 160 -21.90 -24.54 2.74
CA ALA A 160 -21.62 -24.02 1.40
C ALA A 160 -20.94 -25.09 0.51
N GLU A 161 -21.19 -26.38 0.78
CA GLU A 161 -20.69 -27.53 0.01
C GLU A 161 -21.09 -27.45 -1.47
N SER A 162 -22.32 -27.02 -1.75
CA SER A 162 -22.82 -26.76 -3.09
C SER A 162 -23.45 -25.37 -3.16
N LEU A 163 -23.18 -24.63 -4.23
CA LEU A 163 -23.65 -23.27 -4.43
C LEU A 163 -24.40 -23.18 -5.74
N ASN A 164 -25.64 -22.71 -5.71
CA ASN A 164 -26.31 -22.27 -6.93
C ASN A 164 -25.78 -20.90 -7.31
N MET A 165 -25.15 -20.79 -8.49
CA MET A 165 -24.56 -19.54 -8.94
C MET A 165 -25.58 -18.42 -9.20
N ALA A 166 -26.83 -18.79 -9.51
CA ALA A 166 -27.93 -17.85 -9.72
C ALA A 166 -28.62 -17.42 -8.42
N ASP A 167 -28.38 -18.12 -7.30
CA ASP A 167 -28.92 -17.73 -6.00
C ASP A 167 -28.05 -16.63 -5.37
N LEU A 168 -28.42 -15.38 -5.68
CA LEU A 168 -27.75 -14.19 -5.18
C LEU A 168 -28.51 -13.51 -4.04
N SER A 169 -29.55 -14.16 -3.50
CA SER A 169 -30.41 -13.64 -2.43
C SER A 169 -29.64 -13.22 -1.18
N ALA A 170 -28.57 -13.96 -0.83
CA ALA A 170 -27.69 -13.65 0.28
C ALA A 170 -27.03 -12.27 0.17
N HIS A 171 -26.80 -11.77 -1.06
CA HIS A 171 -26.19 -10.45 -1.30
C HIS A 171 -27.17 -9.29 -1.15
N MET A 172 -28.46 -9.56 -1.01
CA MET A 172 -29.49 -8.57 -0.70
C MET A 172 -29.68 -8.38 0.81
N ASN A 173 -28.97 -9.14 1.65
CA ASN A 173 -29.12 -9.09 3.10
C ASN A 173 -28.41 -7.87 3.70
N ASN A 174 -29.16 -7.02 4.40
CA ASN A 174 -28.63 -5.86 5.11
C ASN A 174 -27.85 -6.24 6.38
N ASN A 175 -27.96 -7.49 6.84
CA ASN A 175 -27.13 -8.02 7.91
C ASN A 175 -25.74 -8.39 7.37
N TRP A 176 -24.75 -7.56 7.66
CA TRP A 176 -23.39 -7.75 7.20
C TRP A 176 -22.78 -9.10 7.61
N ALA A 177 -23.17 -9.62 8.78
CA ALA A 177 -22.66 -10.90 9.31
C ALA A 177 -23.22 -12.12 8.56
N ALA A 178 -24.33 -11.97 7.84
CA ALA A 178 -25.00 -13.04 7.10
C ALA A 178 -24.57 -13.13 5.62
N LEU A 179 -23.70 -12.23 5.14
CA LEU A 179 -23.23 -12.23 3.75
C LEU A 179 -22.32 -13.43 3.47
N ASN A 180 -22.82 -14.41 2.70
CA ASN A 180 -22.02 -15.52 2.20
C ASN A 180 -21.04 -15.04 1.12
N ARG A 181 -19.73 -15.19 1.35
CA ARG A 181 -18.66 -14.74 0.44
C ARG A 181 -18.12 -15.83 -0.48
N SER A 182 -18.64 -17.05 -0.43
CA SER A 182 -18.13 -18.16 -1.24
C SER A 182 -18.30 -17.91 -2.74
N LEU A 183 -19.43 -17.35 -3.18
CA LEU A 183 -19.62 -16.97 -4.60
C LEU A 183 -18.65 -15.87 -5.03
N ASN A 184 -18.35 -14.88 -4.18
CA ASN A 184 -17.31 -13.88 -4.47
C ASN A 184 -15.97 -14.57 -4.74
N GLN A 185 -15.56 -15.48 -3.87
CA GLN A 185 -14.28 -16.21 -4.00
C GLN A 185 -14.25 -17.08 -5.25
N PHE A 186 -15.35 -17.78 -5.55
CA PHE A 186 -15.50 -18.60 -6.74
C PHE A 186 -15.30 -17.76 -8.02
N TYR A 187 -16.07 -16.69 -8.20
CA TYR A 187 -15.96 -15.86 -9.40
C TYR A 187 -14.57 -15.21 -9.53
N GLU A 188 -13.95 -14.81 -8.41
CA GLU A 188 -12.58 -14.28 -8.40
C GLU A 188 -11.58 -15.30 -8.94
N LEU A 189 -11.69 -16.57 -8.56
CA LEU A 189 -10.82 -17.64 -9.07
C LEU A 189 -11.13 -17.94 -10.54
N LEU A 190 -12.41 -17.98 -10.91
CA LEU A 190 -12.89 -18.29 -12.26
C LEU A 190 -12.31 -17.34 -13.31
N VAL A 191 -12.42 -16.03 -13.11
CA VAL A 191 -11.92 -15.01 -14.07
C VAL A 191 -10.39 -14.92 -14.13
N THR A 192 -9.67 -15.72 -13.32
CA THR A 192 -8.20 -15.75 -13.25
C THR A 192 -7.60 -16.97 -13.90
N ARG A 193 -8.36 -18.06 -13.90
CA ARG A 193 -7.85 -19.42 -14.03
C ARG A 193 -7.09 -19.64 -15.33
N ASP A 194 -7.70 -19.25 -16.45
CA ASP A 194 -7.14 -19.39 -17.80
C ASP A 194 -5.79 -18.67 -17.92
N ALA A 195 -5.73 -17.40 -17.51
CA ALA A 195 -4.55 -16.55 -17.62
C ALA A 195 -3.34 -17.08 -16.81
N VAL A 196 -3.60 -17.70 -15.64
CA VAL A 196 -2.54 -18.27 -14.79
C VAL A 196 -2.02 -19.59 -15.35
N ILE A 197 -2.90 -20.48 -15.84
CA ILE A 197 -2.47 -21.79 -16.38
C ILE A 197 -1.65 -21.61 -17.66
N ARG A 198 -2.04 -20.67 -18.53
CA ARG A 198 -1.27 -20.35 -19.75
C ARG A 198 0.12 -19.76 -19.46
N GLY A 199 0.42 -19.43 -18.20
CA GLY A 199 1.72 -18.89 -17.79
C GLY A 199 1.94 -17.42 -18.14
N HIS A 200 0.95 -16.73 -18.73
CA HIS A 200 1.05 -15.31 -19.07
C HIS A 200 1.05 -14.42 -17.83
N PHE A 201 0.29 -14.80 -16.79
CA PHE A 201 0.14 -14.01 -15.58
C PHE A 201 0.48 -14.78 -14.30
N THR A 202 1.07 -14.06 -13.35
CA THR A 202 1.30 -14.55 -11.99
C THR A 202 0.38 -13.85 -11.02
N GLN A 203 -0.30 -14.65 -10.19
CA GLN A 203 -1.25 -14.16 -9.19
C GLN A 203 -0.56 -13.81 -7.86
N TYR A 204 -0.88 -12.63 -7.35
CA TYR A 204 -0.42 -12.12 -6.06
C TYR A 204 -1.60 -11.73 -5.18
N GLY A 205 -1.89 -12.53 -4.15
CA GLY A 205 -3.14 -12.39 -3.40
C GLY A 205 -4.36 -12.74 -4.26
N ILE A 206 -5.55 -12.25 -3.92
CA ILE A 206 -6.80 -12.66 -4.60
C ILE A 206 -7.06 -11.83 -5.87
N GLY A 207 -6.64 -10.55 -5.89
CA GLY A 207 -7.08 -9.60 -6.91
C GLY A 207 -5.96 -8.90 -7.69
N CYS A 208 -4.74 -9.42 -7.72
CA CYS A 208 -3.65 -8.82 -8.52
C CYS A 208 -2.96 -9.88 -9.38
N LEU A 209 -2.78 -9.56 -10.66
CA LEU A 209 -2.09 -10.38 -11.64
C LEU A 209 -1.04 -9.51 -12.34
N TYR A 210 0.15 -10.04 -12.56
CA TYR A 210 1.21 -9.34 -13.30
C TYR A 210 1.71 -10.21 -14.44
N ASN A 211 1.87 -9.59 -15.61
CA ASN A 211 2.43 -10.23 -16.79
C ASN A 211 3.96 -10.17 -16.70
N GLN A 212 4.59 -11.33 -16.62
CA GLN A 212 6.04 -11.46 -16.47
C GLN A 212 6.78 -11.56 -17.81
N LEU A 213 6.04 -11.75 -18.91
CA LEU A 213 6.62 -11.85 -20.25
C LEU A 213 7.02 -10.48 -20.81
N ALA A 214 6.45 -9.40 -20.28
CA ALA A 214 6.73 -8.03 -20.68
C ALA A 214 7.28 -7.25 -19.48
N SER A 215 8.61 -7.25 -19.33
CA SER A 215 9.31 -6.51 -18.28
C SER A 215 9.86 -5.18 -18.82
N GLY A 216 9.87 -4.16 -17.97
CA GLY A 216 10.57 -2.90 -18.23
C GLY A 216 11.65 -2.67 -17.20
N ASP A 217 12.89 -2.39 -17.63
CA ASP A 217 13.98 -2.08 -16.71
C ASP A 217 13.75 -0.72 -16.01
N VAL A 218 14.00 -0.67 -14.71
CA VAL A 218 13.90 0.53 -13.87
C VAL A 218 15.27 0.94 -13.29
N GLY A 219 16.28 0.07 -13.38
CA GLY A 219 17.57 0.22 -12.70
C GLY A 219 17.50 -0.11 -11.21
N CYS A 220 18.63 0.01 -10.51
CA CYS A 220 18.78 -0.32 -9.08
C CYS A 220 18.40 -1.77 -8.73
N GLY A 221 18.57 -2.71 -9.66
CA GLY A 221 18.16 -4.11 -9.49
C GLY A 221 16.64 -4.31 -9.48
N TYR A 222 15.87 -3.35 -10.02
CA TYR A 222 14.41 -3.41 -10.11
C TYR A 222 13.93 -3.54 -11.55
N GLU A 223 12.84 -4.28 -11.72
CA GLU A 223 12.09 -4.39 -12.95
C GLU A 223 10.62 -4.04 -12.72
N ARG A 224 9.94 -3.68 -13.80
CA ARG A 224 8.54 -3.29 -13.79
C ARG A 224 7.73 -4.31 -14.58
N PHE A 225 6.64 -4.77 -13.97
CA PHE A 225 5.62 -5.55 -14.67
C PHE A 225 4.32 -4.76 -14.77
N ASN A 226 3.71 -4.83 -15.95
CA ASN A 226 2.33 -4.44 -16.15
C ASN A 226 1.41 -5.56 -15.70
N GLY A 227 0.22 -5.19 -15.26
CA GLY A 227 -0.69 -6.12 -14.62
C GLY A 227 -2.08 -5.53 -14.49
N VAL A 228 -2.92 -6.29 -13.80
CA VAL A 228 -4.31 -5.97 -13.58
C VAL A 228 -4.63 -6.15 -12.11
N ARG A 229 -5.36 -5.18 -11.56
CA ARG A 229 -6.13 -5.36 -10.34
C ARG A 229 -7.54 -5.74 -10.75
N LYS A 230 -8.01 -6.87 -10.23
CA LYS A 230 -9.37 -7.35 -10.46
C LYS A 230 -10.15 -7.42 -9.16
N GLY A 231 -11.47 -7.38 -9.29
CA GLY A 231 -12.40 -7.58 -8.20
C GLY A 231 -13.73 -8.11 -8.72
N ILE A 232 -14.45 -8.89 -7.92
CA ILE A 232 -15.87 -9.19 -8.15
C ILE A 232 -16.73 -8.28 -7.28
N LYS A 233 -17.77 -7.70 -7.87
CA LYS A 233 -18.77 -6.87 -7.18
C LYS A 233 -20.16 -7.36 -7.53
N PHE A 234 -21.00 -7.49 -6.53
CA PHE A 234 -22.44 -7.68 -6.72
C PHE A 234 -23.09 -6.31 -6.80
N ILE A 235 -23.77 -6.05 -7.91
CA ILE A 235 -24.38 -4.76 -8.25
C ILE A 235 -25.86 -4.95 -8.56
N GLU A 236 -26.61 -3.86 -8.60
CA GLU A 236 -28.01 -3.89 -9.02
C GLU A 236 -28.11 -4.23 -10.51
N GLY A 237 -28.96 -5.20 -10.84
CA GLY A 237 -29.25 -5.65 -12.20
C GLY A 237 -30.19 -4.71 -12.95
N LYS A 238 -30.60 -5.12 -14.16
CA LYS A 238 -31.53 -4.33 -15.00
C LYS A 238 -32.96 -4.29 -14.44
N ARG A 239 -33.34 -5.28 -13.64
CA ARG A 239 -34.66 -5.36 -13.00
C ARG A 239 -34.57 -4.85 -11.57
N THR A 240 -35.64 -4.24 -11.07
CA THR A 240 -35.72 -3.80 -9.68
C THR A 240 -35.55 -4.99 -8.74
N ASN A 241 -34.72 -4.85 -7.70
CA ASN A 241 -34.35 -5.91 -6.75
C ASN A 241 -33.58 -7.10 -7.36
N ASP A 242 -33.02 -6.95 -8.55
CA ASP A 242 -32.11 -7.92 -9.15
C ASP A 242 -30.66 -7.62 -8.74
N VAL A 243 -29.86 -8.66 -8.53
CA VAL A 243 -28.44 -8.54 -8.19
C VAL A 243 -27.66 -9.35 -9.21
N VAL A 244 -26.66 -8.73 -9.83
CA VAL A 244 -25.79 -9.39 -10.81
C VAL A 244 -24.33 -9.28 -10.35
N PRO A 245 -23.50 -10.32 -10.61
CA PRO A 245 -22.06 -10.20 -10.42
C PRO A 245 -21.46 -9.38 -11.56
N ALA A 246 -20.44 -8.58 -11.24
CA ALA A 246 -19.67 -7.83 -12.21
C ALA A 246 -18.18 -7.96 -11.91
N VAL A 247 -17.38 -8.18 -12.95
CA VAL A 247 -15.92 -8.12 -12.87
C VAL A 247 -15.47 -6.67 -13.02
N VAL A 248 -14.67 -6.22 -12.07
CA VAL A 248 -14.04 -4.90 -12.06
C VAL A 248 -12.58 -5.10 -12.42
N LEU A 249 -12.11 -4.43 -13.46
CA LEU A 249 -10.71 -4.51 -13.89
C LEU A 249 -10.07 -3.13 -13.90
N ASP A 250 -8.82 -3.06 -13.47
CA ASP A 250 -8.05 -1.83 -13.49
C ASP A 250 -6.59 -2.11 -13.80
N HIS A 251 -5.97 -1.25 -14.60
CA HIS A 251 -4.56 -1.36 -14.93
C HIS A 251 -3.71 -1.12 -13.68
N ARG A 252 -2.68 -1.95 -13.50
CA ARG A 252 -1.73 -1.81 -12.41
C ARG A 252 -0.32 -2.09 -12.87
N THR A 253 0.59 -1.22 -12.45
CA THR A 253 2.02 -1.44 -12.57
C THR A 253 2.59 -1.87 -11.21
N GLY A 254 3.52 -2.83 -11.21
CA GLY A 254 4.22 -3.29 -10.02
C GLY A 254 5.73 -3.27 -10.23
N LEU A 255 6.47 -2.92 -9.18
CA LEU A 255 7.93 -3.04 -9.15
C LEU A 255 8.32 -4.36 -8.48
N PHE A 256 9.29 -5.04 -9.08
CA PHE A 256 9.81 -6.34 -8.67
C PHE A 256 11.33 -6.29 -8.60
N PHE A 257 11.92 -7.13 -7.74
CA PHE A 257 13.37 -7.33 -7.76
C PHE A 257 13.73 -8.17 -8.99
N LYS A 258 14.75 -7.74 -9.74
CA LYS A 258 15.29 -8.52 -10.86
C LYS A 258 15.80 -9.85 -10.34
N SER A 259 15.47 -10.94 -11.03
CA SER A 259 16.08 -12.24 -10.76
C SER A 259 17.48 -12.30 -11.38
N GLN A 260 18.48 -11.86 -10.64
CA GLN A 260 19.89 -11.85 -11.05
C GLN A 260 20.82 -12.07 -9.84
N PRO A 261 22.13 -12.29 -10.06
CA PRO A 261 23.10 -12.33 -8.96
C PRO A 261 23.03 -11.05 -8.13
N LEU A 262 23.05 -11.17 -6.81
CA LEU A 262 22.83 -10.02 -5.91
C LEU A 262 23.83 -8.88 -6.20
N ILE A 263 25.09 -9.22 -6.47
CA ILE A 263 26.13 -8.24 -6.77
C ILE A 263 25.75 -7.32 -7.94
N LYS A 264 25.08 -7.84 -8.98
CA LYS A 264 24.64 -7.03 -10.14
C LYS A 264 23.61 -6.00 -9.69
N SER A 265 22.62 -6.43 -8.90
CA SER A 265 21.59 -5.55 -8.36
C SER A 265 22.16 -4.46 -7.45
N VAL A 266 23.14 -4.79 -6.61
CA VAL A 266 23.77 -3.81 -5.71
C VAL A 266 24.63 -2.81 -6.48
N ARG A 267 25.37 -3.26 -7.50
CA ARG A 267 26.16 -2.37 -8.37
C ARG A 267 25.29 -1.39 -9.17
N GLU A 268 24.04 -1.74 -9.47
CA GLU A 268 23.10 -0.80 -10.11
C GLU A 268 22.68 0.38 -9.20
N LEU A 269 22.99 0.36 -7.90
CA LEU A 269 22.68 1.47 -6.99
C LEU A 269 23.63 2.66 -7.20
N ASP A 270 23.09 3.88 -7.07
CA ASP A 270 23.87 5.11 -7.22
C ASP A 270 25.07 5.13 -6.26
N GLY A 271 26.26 5.33 -6.85
CA GLY A 271 27.54 5.41 -6.16
C GLY A 271 28.31 4.08 -6.04
N LEU A 272 27.80 2.96 -6.58
CA LEU A 272 28.40 1.63 -6.40
C LEU A 272 28.81 0.91 -7.70
N GLN A 273 28.55 1.49 -8.88
CA GLN A 273 28.79 0.83 -10.17
C GLN A 273 30.25 0.40 -10.36
N SER A 274 31.20 1.28 -10.03
CA SER A 274 32.65 1.10 -10.21
C SER A 274 33.42 0.96 -8.89
N VAL A 275 32.73 0.65 -7.78
CA VAL A 275 33.39 0.52 -6.47
C VAL A 275 34.05 -0.84 -6.34
N GLU A 276 35.35 -0.85 -6.03
CA GLU A 276 36.12 -2.08 -5.80
C GLU A 276 36.17 -2.46 -4.32
N GLN A 277 36.34 -1.48 -3.44
CA GLN A 277 36.38 -1.65 -1.98
C GLN A 277 35.18 -0.96 -1.33
N PHE A 278 34.45 -1.69 -0.49
CA PHE A 278 33.28 -1.16 0.17
C PHE A 278 33.68 -0.34 1.40
N ASP A 279 33.01 0.80 1.62
CA ASP A 279 33.27 1.64 2.80
C ASP A 279 32.60 1.05 4.06
N PHE A 280 33.42 0.65 5.02
CA PHE A 280 33.00 0.12 6.32
C PHE A 280 33.16 1.13 7.48
N SER A 281 33.39 2.41 7.18
CA SER A 281 33.52 3.45 8.21
C SER A 281 32.29 3.52 9.13
N ASP A 282 32.54 3.72 10.41
CA ASP A 282 31.51 3.91 11.42
C ASP A 282 31.77 5.17 12.27
N PHE A 283 30.71 5.69 12.88
CA PHE A 283 30.78 6.81 13.81
C PHE A 283 29.90 6.51 15.02
N ASN A 284 30.51 6.43 16.22
CA ASN A 284 29.84 6.05 17.47
C ASN A 284 29.02 4.74 17.33
N GLY A 285 29.60 3.73 16.66
CA GLY A 285 28.97 2.42 16.46
C GLY A 285 27.85 2.38 15.42
N ARG A 286 27.64 3.46 14.66
CA ARG A 286 26.70 3.52 13.53
C ARG A 286 27.48 3.52 12.22
N MET A 287 27.20 2.52 11.38
CA MET A 287 27.77 2.40 10.04
C MET A 287 27.43 3.63 9.18
N ASN A 288 28.26 3.93 8.20
CA ASN A 288 28.05 5.04 7.26
C ASN A 288 26.75 4.91 6.43
N THR A 289 26.40 5.98 5.72
CA THR A 289 25.15 6.08 4.95
C THR A 289 25.08 5.07 3.80
N MET A 290 26.20 4.77 3.15
CA MET A 290 26.24 3.82 2.03
C MET A 290 25.99 2.39 2.52
N TRP A 291 26.66 1.97 3.60
CA TRP A 291 26.40 0.69 4.24
C TRP A 291 24.93 0.54 4.62
N ASN A 292 24.34 1.57 5.25
CA ASN A 292 22.92 1.55 5.62
C ASN A 292 22.01 1.43 4.40
N LYS A 293 22.32 2.12 3.29
CA LYS A 293 21.57 2.04 2.03
C LYS A 293 21.59 0.62 1.46
N VAL A 294 22.76 -0.01 1.38
CA VAL A 294 22.90 -1.39 0.87
C VAL A 294 22.27 -2.40 1.81
N ASN A 295 22.46 -2.26 3.12
CA ASN A 295 21.86 -3.15 4.11
C ASN A 295 20.31 -3.12 4.03
N GLU A 296 19.71 -1.93 3.95
CA GLU A 296 18.26 -1.78 3.78
C GLU A 296 17.77 -2.29 2.42
N TYR A 297 18.56 -2.14 1.36
CA TYR A 297 18.26 -2.75 0.06
C TYR A 297 18.19 -4.28 0.17
N VAL A 298 19.22 -4.92 0.73
CA VAL A 298 19.36 -6.38 0.80
C VAL A 298 18.35 -7.03 1.75
N LYS A 299 18.10 -6.42 2.91
CA LYS A 299 17.30 -7.01 3.99
C LYS A 299 15.87 -7.36 3.55
N GLY A 300 15.44 -8.60 3.75
CA GLY A 300 14.09 -9.06 3.41
C GLY A 300 13.94 -9.60 2.00
N ILE A 301 14.99 -9.58 1.17
CA ILE A 301 14.99 -10.24 -0.15
C ILE A 301 15.26 -11.74 0.04
N ARG A 302 14.48 -12.59 -0.63
CA ARG A 302 14.74 -14.03 -0.72
C ARG A 302 15.77 -14.31 -1.82
N MET A 303 16.72 -15.17 -1.50
CA MET A 303 17.81 -15.55 -2.38
C MET A 303 18.03 -17.05 -2.35
N THR A 304 18.57 -17.57 -3.45
CA THR A 304 19.02 -18.95 -3.57
C THR A 304 20.53 -19.04 -3.65
N TYR A 305 21.07 -20.10 -3.08
CA TYR A 305 22.43 -20.55 -3.28
C TYR A 305 22.41 -22.01 -3.74
N VAL A 306 23.19 -22.33 -4.77
CA VAL A 306 23.37 -23.69 -5.30
C VAL A 306 24.87 -23.95 -5.41
N GLY A 307 25.47 -24.52 -4.36
CA GLY A 307 26.87 -24.94 -4.38
C GLY A 307 27.05 -26.34 -4.98
N LEU A 308 28.24 -26.62 -5.51
CA LEU A 308 28.59 -27.86 -6.23
C LEU A 308 28.29 -29.15 -5.43
N ASN A 309 28.60 -29.17 -4.12
CA ASN A 309 28.45 -30.34 -3.24
C ASN A 309 27.53 -30.06 -2.04
N SER A 310 26.68 -29.03 -2.13
CA SER A 310 25.83 -28.58 -1.02
C SER A 310 24.36 -28.71 -1.36
N LYS A 311 23.52 -29.04 -0.35
CA LYS A 311 22.07 -28.99 -0.53
C LYS A 311 21.66 -27.56 -0.93
N PRO A 312 20.76 -27.39 -1.92
CA PRO A 312 20.33 -26.08 -2.38
C PRO A 312 19.66 -25.30 -1.24
N ILE A 313 19.97 -24.02 -1.11
CA ILE A 313 19.47 -23.14 -0.04
C ILE A 313 18.55 -22.09 -0.63
N SER A 314 17.39 -21.87 -0.02
CA SER A 314 16.50 -20.73 -0.26
C SER A 314 16.16 -20.04 1.05
N ALA A 315 16.60 -18.81 1.23
CA ALA A 315 16.46 -18.08 2.49
C ALA A 315 16.26 -16.58 2.27
N VAL A 316 15.73 -15.92 3.30
CA VAL A 316 15.54 -14.46 3.31
C VAL A 316 16.77 -13.83 3.94
N ALA A 317 17.30 -12.80 3.29
CA ALA A 317 18.41 -12.02 3.81
C ALA A 317 17.98 -11.19 5.03
N ILE A 318 18.79 -11.19 6.08
CA ILE A 318 18.56 -10.37 7.29
C ILE A 318 19.40 -9.09 7.31
N GLY A 319 20.32 -8.95 6.36
CA GLY A 319 21.20 -7.79 6.19
C GLY A 319 22.55 -8.20 5.61
N ILE A 320 23.54 -7.33 5.78
CA ILE A 320 24.92 -7.56 5.33
C ILE A 320 25.90 -7.59 6.53
N SER A 321 27.11 -8.10 6.32
CA SER A 321 28.18 -8.08 7.33
C SER A 321 28.66 -6.65 7.64
N LYS A 322 29.21 -6.46 8.83
CA LYS A 322 29.84 -5.18 9.25
C LYS A 322 31.34 -5.14 8.92
N VAL A 323 31.87 -6.22 8.36
CA VAL A 323 33.27 -6.42 7.98
C VAL A 323 33.32 -6.98 6.55
N PRO A 324 34.43 -6.80 5.81
CA PRO A 324 34.63 -7.39 4.49
C PRO A 324 34.65 -8.92 4.53
N ILE A 325 34.44 -9.58 3.39
CA ILE A 325 34.49 -11.05 3.26
C ILE A 325 35.84 -11.62 3.69
N SER A 326 36.95 -10.90 3.46
CA SER A 326 38.30 -11.30 3.92
C SER A 326 38.41 -11.48 5.43
N GLU A 327 37.56 -10.83 6.21
CA GLU A 327 37.54 -10.88 7.68
C GLU A 327 36.29 -11.58 8.22
N ALA A 328 35.32 -11.89 7.35
CA ALA A 328 34.07 -12.49 7.75
C ALA A 328 34.26 -13.97 8.08
N LYS A 329 33.77 -14.36 9.25
CA LYS A 329 33.75 -15.75 9.70
C LYS A 329 32.31 -16.25 9.85
N ASP A 330 32.10 -17.54 9.61
CA ASP A 330 30.80 -18.21 9.73
C ASP A 330 30.94 -19.47 10.60
N PHE A 331 29.86 -19.87 11.26
CA PHE A 331 29.86 -21.05 12.13
C PHE A 331 29.25 -22.25 11.40
N VAL A 332 30.11 -23.13 10.90
CA VAL A 332 29.72 -24.38 10.24
C VAL A 332 30.01 -25.53 11.19
N ASN A 333 29.00 -26.36 11.49
CA ASN A 333 29.15 -27.52 12.38
C ASN A 333 29.77 -27.27 13.77
N ARG A 334 29.68 -26.04 14.30
CA ARG A 334 30.26 -25.53 15.57
C ARG A 334 31.72 -25.09 15.50
N ASP A 335 32.35 -25.21 14.33
CA ASP A 335 33.67 -24.65 14.07
C ASP A 335 33.54 -23.32 13.33
N GLU A 336 34.48 -22.41 13.59
CA GLU A 336 34.55 -21.10 12.96
C GLU A 336 35.39 -21.20 11.69
N GLU A 337 34.77 -20.95 10.53
CA GLU A 337 35.39 -21.06 9.20
C GLU A 337 35.43 -19.68 8.51
N SER A 338 36.50 -19.40 7.76
CA SER A 338 36.59 -18.21 6.91
C SER A 338 35.56 -18.27 5.80
N VAL A 339 34.78 -17.20 5.62
CA VAL A 339 33.82 -17.11 4.51
C VAL A 339 34.56 -17.15 3.18
N LEU A 340 35.72 -16.49 3.06
CA LEU A 340 36.46 -16.43 1.80
C LEU A 340 36.95 -17.82 1.36
N GLU A 341 37.53 -18.59 2.28
CA GLU A 341 38.05 -19.94 2.02
C GLU A 341 36.92 -20.89 1.62
N ARG A 342 35.76 -20.81 2.29
CA ARG A 342 34.61 -21.66 2.00
C ARG A 342 34.10 -21.54 0.56
N TYR A 343 34.28 -20.38 -0.07
CA TYR A 343 33.83 -20.12 -1.44
C TYR A 343 34.99 -19.99 -2.44
N SER A 344 36.24 -20.30 -2.06
CA SER A 344 37.41 -20.22 -2.94
C SER A 344 37.34 -21.17 -4.13
N ASP A 345 36.72 -22.34 -3.93
CA ASP A 345 36.59 -23.40 -4.94
C ASP A 345 35.41 -23.16 -5.91
N GLY A 346 34.70 -22.04 -5.74
CA GLY A 346 33.53 -21.70 -6.53
C GLY A 346 33.86 -21.27 -7.96
N ARG A 347 32.93 -21.50 -8.89
CA ARG A 347 33.03 -21.03 -10.30
C ARG A 347 32.90 -19.51 -10.46
N VAL A 348 32.69 -18.77 -9.37
CA VAL A 348 32.41 -17.33 -9.39
C VAL A 348 33.50 -16.60 -8.60
N PRO A 349 34.21 -15.63 -9.20
CA PRO A 349 35.22 -14.86 -8.49
C PRO A 349 34.55 -14.02 -7.40
N ILE A 350 35.06 -14.15 -6.17
CA ILE A 350 34.56 -13.44 -4.98
C ILE A 350 35.40 -12.19 -4.74
N ASN A 351 34.76 -11.04 -4.53
CA ASN A 351 35.48 -9.84 -4.09
C ASN A 351 35.68 -9.87 -2.57
N PRO A 352 36.92 -10.00 -2.06
CA PRO A 352 37.18 -10.11 -0.63
C PRO A 352 36.87 -8.81 0.13
N TYR A 353 36.86 -7.65 -0.53
CA TYR A 353 36.67 -6.33 0.08
C TYR A 353 35.21 -5.87 0.14
N TRP A 354 34.27 -6.74 -0.23
CA TRP A 354 32.84 -6.47 -0.17
C TRP A 354 32.19 -7.14 1.04
N PRO A 355 31.04 -6.66 1.50
CA PRO A 355 30.32 -7.31 2.59
C PRO A 355 29.68 -8.61 2.15
N ALA A 356 29.65 -9.60 3.05
CA ALA A 356 28.85 -10.81 2.88
C ALA A 356 27.36 -10.51 3.11
N VAL A 357 26.47 -11.18 2.40
CA VAL A 357 25.05 -11.22 2.73
C VAL A 357 24.79 -12.25 3.83
N LYS A 358 23.97 -11.88 4.81
CA LYS A 358 23.56 -12.76 5.90
C LYS A 358 22.20 -13.36 5.60
N LEU A 359 22.14 -14.67 5.44
CA LEU A 359 20.90 -15.43 5.20
C LEU A 359 20.49 -16.20 6.46
N LEU A 360 19.19 -16.22 6.77
CA LEU A 360 18.65 -17.04 7.86
C LEU A 360 18.30 -18.44 7.33
N VAL A 361 19.20 -19.40 7.55
CA VAL A 361 19.07 -20.80 7.11
C VAL A 361 18.79 -21.67 8.33
N ARG A 362 17.60 -22.29 8.41
CA ARG A 362 17.19 -23.18 9.52
C ARG A 362 17.45 -22.59 10.91
N ASN A 363 17.09 -21.31 11.10
CA ASN A 363 17.30 -20.53 12.34
C ASN A 363 18.76 -20.24 12.71
N LYS A 364 19.71 -20.49 11.81
CA LYS A 364 21.10 -20.04 11.95
C LYS A 364 21.39 -18.98 10.89
N VAL A 365 22.20 -18.00 11.28
CA VAL A 365 22.72 -16.99 10.33
C VAL A 365 23.93 -17.59 9.65
N ALA A 366 23.93 -17.56 8.33
CA ALA A 366 25.08 -17.97 7.51
C ALA A 366 25.45 -16.84 6.55
N CYS A 367 26.74 -16.70 6.28
CA CYS A 367 27.31 -15.65 5.46
C CYS A 367 27.62 -16.17 4.05
N PHE A 368 27.23 -15.40 3.04
CA PHE A 368 27.45 -15.73 1.63
C PHE A 368 28.01 -14.52 0.90
N PRO A 369 28.99 -14.67 0.00
CA PRO A 369 29.34 -13.64 -0.95
C PRO A 369 28.14 -13.22 -1.82
N MET A 370 28.07 -11.94 -2.19
CA MET A 370 26.96 -11.42 -3.01
C MET A 370 26.98 -11.99 -4.43
N GLU A 371 28.14 -12.41 -4.89
CA GLU A 371 28.39 -13.02 -6.20
C GLU A 371 27.87 -14.46 -6.27
N ALA A 372 27.86 -15.16 -5.13
CA ALA A 372 27.45 -16.56 -5.03
C ALA A 372 25.93 -16.75 -4.92
N VAL A 373 25.18 -15.69 -4.57
CA VAL A 373 23.73 -15.76 -4.35
C VAL A 373 22.92 -15.13 -5.50
N GLN A 374 21.79 -15.76 -5.80
CA GLN A 374 20.85 -15.31 -6.83
C GLN A 374 19.57 -14.78 -6.17
N VAL A 375 19.10 -13.61 -6.59
CA VAL A 375 17.79 -13.08 -6.18
C VAL A 375 16.68 -13.92 -6.80
N GLU A 376 15.77 -14.45 -5.97
CA GLU A 376 14.64 -15.23 -6.48
C GLU A 376 13.65 -14.35 -7.26
N PRO A 377 13.01 -14.89 -8.32
CA PRO A 377 12.00 -14.16 -9.08
C PRO A 377 10.75 -13.89 -8.23
N ASN A 378 9.80 -13.15 -8.80
CA ASN A 378 8.44 -12.99 -8.25
C ASN A 378 8.36 -12.22 -6.93
N GLN A 379 9.34 -11.38 -6.59
CA GLN A 379 9.35 -10.62 -5.34
C GLN A 379 8.97 -9.16 -5.59
N ARG A 380 7.82 -8.70 -5.08
CA ARG A 380 7.43 -7.28 -5.19
C ARG A 380 8.33 -6.42 -4.31
N VAL A 381 8.71 -5.24 -4.82
CA VAL A 381 9.46 -4.24 -4.07
C VAL A 381 8.51 -3.51 -3.11
N PRO A 382 8.72 -3.59 -1.77
CA PRO A 382 7.93 -2.86 -0.78
C PRO A 382 8.01 -1.33 -1.00
N ILE A 383 6.95 -0.59 -0.67
CA ILE A 383 6.85 0.86 -0.90
C ILE A 383 8.02 1.61 -0.27
N GLU A 384 8.48 1.16 0.88
CA GLU A 384 9.61 1.72 1.63
C GLU A 384 10.91 1.69 0.81
N LYS A 385 11.08 0.67 -0.04
CA LYS A 385 12.25 0.48 -0.91
C LYS A 385 12.10 1.11 -2.28
N GLN A 386 10.88 1.45 -2.68
CA GLN A 386 10.62 2.10 -3.98
C GLN A 386 11.17 3.52 -4.05
N GLN A 387 11.52 4.14 -2.91
CA GLN A 387 12.21 5.43 -2.90
C GLN A 387 13.59 5.38 -3.59
N MET A 388 14.23 4.21 -3.63
CA MET A 388 15.49 4.00 -4.35
C MET A 388 15.28 3.80 -5.85
N ALA A 389 14.04 3.58 -6.31
CA ALA A 389 13.75 3.44 -7.72
C ALA A 389 13.68 4.85 -8.35
N LYS A 390 14.39 5.05 -9.46
CA LYS A 390 14.30 6.26 -10.30
C LYS A 390 13.00 6.27 -11.12
N CYS A 391 11.87 6.01 -10.46
CA CYS A 391 10.58 5.88 -11.13
C CYS A 391 9.76 7.16 -10.96
N VAL A 392 9.61 7.92 -12.05
CA VAL A 392 8.59 8.98 -12.11
C VAL A 392 7.21 8.30 -12.13
N ARG A 393 6.33 8.64 -11.17
CA ARG A 393 4.94 8.20 -11.23
C ARG A 393 4.26 8.93 -12.39
N LYS A 394 4.00 8.22 -13.49
CA LYS A 394 3.20 8.73 -14.60
C LYS A 394 1.73 8.42 -14.35
N THR A 395 0.88 9.42 -14.52
CA THR A 395 -0.58 9.24 -14.47
C THR A 395 -1.10 9.22 -15.90
N ASP A 396 -1.77 8.14 -16.28
CA ASP A 396 -2.40 8.03 -17.59
C ASP A 396 -3.72 8.80 -17.64
N LYS A 397 -4.04 9.36 -18.82
CA LYS A 397 -5.36 9.95 -19.07
C LYS A 397 -6.45 8.85 -19.05
N PRO A 398 -7.70 9.17 -18.68
CA PRO A 398 -8.79 8.19 -18.58
C PRO A 398 -8.97 7.33 -19.84
N GLU A 399 -8.89 7.92 -21.03
CA GLU A 399 -9.03 7.23 -22.31
C GLU A 399 -7.91 6.21 -22.57
N VAL A 400 -6.67 6.56 -22.23
CA VAL A 400 -5.52 5.65 -22.33
C VAL A 400 -5.64 4.52 -21.32
N ARG A 401 -6.10 4.82 -20.11
CA ARG A 401 -6.33 3.82 -19.06
C ARG A 401 -7.43 2.84 -19.45
N LEU A 402 -8.55 3.31 -20.00
CA LEU A 402 -9.65 2.46 -20.46
C LEU A 402 -9.22 1.55 -21.62
N ALA A 403 -8.48 2.08 -22.59
CA ALA A 403 -7.91 1.27 -23.68
C ALA A 403 -6.95 0.20 -23.13
N THR A 404 -6.15 0.54 -22.12
CA THR A 404 -5.27 -0.43 -21.44
C THR A 404 -6.06 -1.51 -20.70
N ILE A 405 -7.14 -1.14 -20.00
CA ILE A 405 -8.02 -2.11 -19.33
C ILE A 405 -8.67 -3.05 -20.35
N THR A 406 -9.06 -2.55 -21.51
CA THR A 406 -9.65 -3.36 -22.60
C THR A 406 -8.64 -4.39 -23.11
N LYS A 407 -7.39 -3.99 -23.37
CA LYS A 407 -6.30 -4.92 -23.72
C LYS A 407 -6.03 -5.96 -22.63
N LEU A 408 -6.18 -5.59 -21.36
CA LEU A 408 -6.05 -6.54 -20.25
C LEU A 408 -7.22 -7.52 -20.20
N LEU A 409 -8.45 -7.10 -20.51
CA LEU A 409 -9.60 -8.00 -20.65
C LEU A 409 -9.35 -9.06 -21.73
N GLU A 410 -8.74 -8.67 -22.85
CA GLU A 410 -8.29 -9.59 -23.92
C GLU A 410 -7.20 -10.53 -23.43
N ALA A 411 -6.15 -10.00 -22.78
CA ALA A 411 -5.01 -10.78 -22.27
C ALA A 411 -5.41 -11.78 -21.17
N LEU A 412 -6.49 -11.51 -20.42
CA LEU A 412 -7.08 -12.43 -19.45
C LEU A 412 -8.05 -13.44 -20.09
N ASN A 413 -8.28 -13.34 -21.40
CA ASN A 413 -9.23 -14.15 -22.14
C ASN A 413 -10.66 -14.00 -21.59
N LEU A 414 -11.06 -12.77 -21.27
CA LEU A 414 -12.39 -12.41 -20.77
C LEU A 414 -13.20 -11.62 -21.80
N HIS A 415 -12.56 -11.09 -22.84
CA HIS A 415 -13.20 -10.44 -23.99
C HIS A 415 -14.05 -11.43 -24.81
N GLN A 416 -14.85 -10.91 -25.76
CA GLN A 416 -15.73 -11.71 -26.63
C GLN A 416 -16.56 -12.75 -25.83
N GLN A 417 -17.14 -12.29 -24.73
CA GLN A 417 -17.93 -13.10 -23.80
C GLN A 417 -17.19 -14.25 -23.10
N GLY A 418 -15.85 -14.29 -23.18
CA GLY A 418 -15.06 -15.40 -22.67
C GLY A 418 -15.14 -16.65 -23.55
N SER A 419 -15.51 -16.50 -24.83
CA SER A 419 -15.72 -17.61 -25.77
C SER A 419 -14.48 -18.47 -26.05
N GLN A 420 -13.28 -18.05 -25.66
CA GLN A 420 -12.05 -18.86 -25.75
C GLN A 420 -11.58 -19.34 -24.37
N ASN A 421 -12.31 -19.02 -23.30
CA ASN A 421 -11.98 -19.39 -21.94
C ASN A 421 -12.73 -20.66 -21.54
N LYS A 422 -12.01 -21.78 -21.51
CA LYS A 422 -12.59 -23.10 -21.21
C LYS A 422 -13.24 -23.18 -19.82
N PHE A 423 -12.72 -22.43 -18.84
CA PHE A 423 -13.28 -22.41 -17.50
C PHE A 423 -14.62 -21.68 -17.48
N LEU A 424 -14.71 -20.50 -18.11
CA LEU A 424 -15.97 -19.78 -18.23
C LEU A 424 -17.05 -20.62 -18.93
N LYS A 425 -16.69 -21.34 -20.00
CA LYS A 425 -17.59 -22.29 -20.67
C LYS A 425 -18.06 -23.42 -19.77
N ALA A 426 -17.14 -24.11 -19.10
CA ALA A 426 -17.46 -25.23 -18.22
C ALA A 426 -18.38 -24.81 -17.06
N PHE A 427 -18.21 -23.60 -16.54
CA PHE A 427 -19.06 -23.03 -15.50
C PHE A 427 -20.29 -22.27 -16.04
N GLN A 428 -20.50 -22.20 -17.36
CA GLN A 428 -21.63 -21.50 -18.00
C GLN A 428 -21.75 -20.03 -17.56
N VAL A 429 -20.60 -19.35 -17.49
CA VAL A 429 -20.49 -17.92 -17.17
C VAL A 429 -19.99 -17.20 -18.41
N SER A 430 -20.61 -16.07 -18.75
CA SER A 430 -20.14 -15.19 -19.83
C SER A 430 -19.92 -13.78 -19.32
N VAL A 431 -18.95 -13.08 -19.90
CA VAL A 431 -18.65 -11.67 -19.58
C VAL A 431 -19.36 -10.76 -20.57
N SER A 432 -19.95 -9.65 -20.12
CA SER A 432 -20.53 -8.66 -21.03
C SER A 432 -19.50 -8.18 -22.07
N PRO A 433 -19.87 -7.98 -23.35
CA PRO A 433 -18.96 -7.47 -24.38
C PRO A 433 -18.57 -6.00 -24.15
N SER A 434 -19.36 -5.27 -23.36
CA SER A 434 -19.14 -3.85 -23.10
C SER A 434 -19.19 -3.55 -21.60
N PRO A 435 -18.41 -2.55 -21.14
CA PRO A 435 -18.49 -2.11 -19.76
C PRO A 435 -19.85 -1.48 -19.45
N ILE A 436 -20.20 -1.44 -18.17
CA ILE A 436 -21.44 -0.84 -17.69
C ILE A 436 -21.39 0.68 -17.89
N ILE A 437 -22.43 1.21 -18.53
CA ILE A 437 -22.69 2.64 -18.63
C ILE A 437 -23.62 3.02 -17.48
N VAL A 438 -23.23 4.04 -16.71
CA VAL A 438 -24.01 4.55 -15.59
C VAL A 438 -24.43 5.98 -15.84
N LYS A 439 -25.66 6.31 -15.43
CA LYS A 439 -26.13 7.70 -15.38
C LYS A 439 -25.59 8.36 -14.12
N ALA A 440 -24.85 9.44 -14.30
CA ALA A 440 -24.31 10.26 -13.23
C ALA A 440 -24.88 11.68 -13.28
N PHE A 441 -24.76 12.41 -12.18
CA PHE A 441 -25.19 13.79 -12.08
C PHE A 441 -24.03 14.68 -11.65
N ARG A 442 -23.79 15.77 -12.39
CA ARG A 442 -22.82 16.78 -11.96
C ARG A 442 -23.44 17.69 -10.89
N ARG A 443 -22.77 17.84 -9.75
CA ARG A 443 -23.17 18.77 -8.68
C ARG A 443 -22.80 20.21 -9.07
N GLN A 444 -23.58 21.18 -8.58
CA GLN A 444 -23.17 22.59 -8.70
C GLN A 444 -21.96 22.83 -7.78
N PRO A 445 -20.92 23.56 -8.24
CA PRO A 445 -19.86 23.98 -7.33
C PRO A 445 -20.43 24.86 -6.22
N PRO A 446 -19.92 24.76 -4.98
CA PRO A 446 -20.22 25.75 -3.96
C PRO A 446 -19.59 27.10 -4.34
N ALA A 447 -20.17 28.20 -3.88
CA ALA A 447 -19.52 29.49 -4.04
C ALA A 447 -18.43 29.68 -2.98
N ILE A 448 -17.33 30.32 -3.36
CA ILE A 448 -16.18 30.57 -2.47
C ILE A 448 -16.12 32.06 -2.17
N LEU A 449 -16.27 32.42 -0.90
CA LEU A 449 -16.22 33.81 -0.45
C LEU A 449 -14.88 34.11 0.24
N HIS A 450 -14.33 35.28 -0.05
CA HIS A 450 -13.14 35.80 0.60
C HIS A 450 -13.46 37.01 1.49
N GLY A 451 -12.43 37.70 1.99
CA GLY A 451 -12.60 38.90 2.81
C GLY A 451 -13.52 39.93 2.14
N GLY A 452 -14.39 40.54 2.95
CA GLY A 452 -15.43 41.45 2.45
C GLY A 452 -16.56 40.75 1.67
N LYS A 453 -16.73 39.43 1.82
CA LYS A 453 -17.73 38.62 1.11
C LYS A 453 -17.59 38.65 -0.42
N GLN A 454 -16.37 38.88 -0.91
CA GLN A 454 -16.10 38.85 -2.34
C GLN A 454 -16.10 37.41 -2.86
N ALA A 455 -16.98 37.10 -3.82
CA ALA A 455 -17.05 35.77 -4.41
C ALA A 455 -15.94 35.56 -5.46
N SER A 456 -15.31 34.40 -5.41
CA SER A 456 -14.45 33.90 -6.49
C SER A 456 -15.27 33.13 -7.51
N ALA A 457 -15.05 33.40 -8.79
CA ALA A 457 -15.58 32.56 -9.86
C ALA A 457 -14.96 31.16 -9.79
N VAL A 458 -15.82 30.14 -9.82
CA VAL A 458 -15.43 28.74 -9.83
C VAL A 458 -15.64 28.20 -11.24
N ASP A 459 -14.62 27.55 -11.80
CA ASP A 459 -14.71 26.83 -13.07
C ASP A 459 -15.65 25.62 -12.90
N ASP A 460 -16.80 25.64 -13.58
CA ASP A 460 -17.85 24.60 -13.47
C ASP A 460 -17.42 23.23 -14.00
N LEU A 461 -16.34 23.16 -14.79
CA LEU A 461 -15.81 21.91 -15.35
C LEU A 461 -14.68 21.34 -14.48
N LYS A 462 -13.77 22.20 -14.03
CA LYS A 462 -12.54 21.81 -13.33
C LYS A 462 -12.64 21.96 -11.81
N PHE A 463 -13.69 22.62 -11.31
CA PHE A 463 -13.88 22.99 -9.90
C PHE A 463 -12.65 23.72 -9.33
N LYS A 464 -12.04 24.56 -10.17
CA LYS A 464 -10.90 25.41 -9.81
C LYS A 464 -11.38 26.83 -9.71
N TRP A 465 -10.96 27.53 -8.66
CA TRP A 465 -11.14 28.96 -8.56
C TRP A 465 -9.78 29.63 -8.45
N ARG A 466 -9.71 30.86 -8.92
CA ARG A 466 -8.56 31.73 -8.68
C ARG A 466 -9.04 32.90 -7.86
N GLN A 467 -8.43 33.07 -6.69
CA GLN A 467 -8.66 34.25 -5.88
C GLN A 467 -8.02 35.45 -6.58
N ASN A 468 -8.77 36.55 -6.70
CA ASN A 468 -8.22 37.81 -7.18
C ASN A 468 -7.01 38.22 -6.31
N GLY A 469 -5.95 38.74 -6.94
CA GLY A 469 -4.66 39.04 -6.31
C GLY A 469 -4.76 40.02 -5.13
N SER A 470 -5.70 40.96 -5.19
CA SER A 470 -5.88 42.02 -4.18
C SER A 470 -6.86 41.67 -3.06
N THR A 471 -7.67 40.63 -3.21
CA THR A 471 -8.71 40.30 -2.23
C THR A 471 -8.09 39.71 -0.94
N PRO A 472 -8.37 40.28 0.25
CA PRO A 472 -7.86 39.73 1.49
C PRO A 472 -8.49 38.36 1.81
N TYR A 473 -7.88 37.63 2.73
CA TYR A 473 -8.52 36.45 3.33
C TYR A 473 -9.73 36.85 4.17
N VAL A 474 -10.63 35.89 4.45
CA VAL A 474 -11.77 36.11 5.36
C VAL A 474 -11.29 36.57 6.73
N GLU A 475 -10.24 35.94 7.22
CA GLU A 475 -9.56 36.32 8.45
C GLU A 475 -8.05 36.17 8.28
N GLY A 476 -7.33 37.27 8.48
CA GLY A 476 -5.87 37.26 8.54
C GLY A 476 -5.39 36.80 9.90
N GLY A 477 -4.49 35.82 9.93
CA GLY A 477 -3.80 35.39 11.14
C GLY A 477 -2.87 36.48 11.66
N ARG A 478 -2.47 36.36 12.93
CA ARG A 478 -1.64 37.34 13.61
C ARG A 478 -0.43 36.69 14.28
N VAL A 479 0.73 37.32 14.16
CA VAL A 479 1.96 36.93 14.87
C VAL A 479 2.87 38.12 15.12
N ASP A 480 3.61 38.17 16.22
CA ASP A 480 4.49 39.33 16.47
C ASP A 480 5.76 39.26 15.62
N ARG A 481 6.32 38.06 15.42
CA ARG A 481 7.57 37.84 14.68
C ARG A 481 7.50 36.66 13.72
N ILE A 482 7.98 36.87 12.50
CA ILE A 482 8.26 35.81 11.52
C ILE A 482 9.77 35.68 11.39
N ILE A 483 10.32 34.49 11.59
CA ILE A 483 11.76 34.24 11.55
C ILE A 483 12.05 33.29 10.40
N LEU A 484 12.78 33.78 9.41
CA LEU A 484 13.25 33.01 8.25
C LEU A 484 14.60 32.39 8.61
N VAL A 485 14.67 31.07 8.72
CA VAL A 485 15.87 30.31 9.08
C VAL A 485 16.35 29.54 7.86
N TYR A 486 17.53 29.82 7.34
CA TYR A 486 18.03 29.21 6.11
C TYR A 486 19.56 29.19 6.03
N SER A 487 20.13 28.26 5.27
CA SER A 487 21.58 28.23 4.99
C SER A 487 21.95 28.71 3.60
N ASP A 488 21.06 28.56 2.62
CA ASP A 488 21.34 28.87 1.23
C ASP A 488 21.27 30.38 0.96
N ARG A 489 22.44 31.00 0.77
CA ARG A 489 22.56 32.44 0.50
C ARG A 489 22.19 32.84 -0.93
N SER A 490 21.94 31.87 -1.82
CA SER A 490 21.52 32.15 -3.20
C SER A 490 20.07 32.62 -3.32
N ILE A 491 19.28 32.53 -2.24
CA ILE A 491 17.87 32.94 -2.25
C ILE A 491 17.78 34.47 -2.45
N PRO A 492 17.13 34.95 -3.52
CA PRO A 492 17.07 36.38 -3.81
C PRO A 492 16.27 37.17 -2.76
N THR A 493 16.72 38.36 -2.39
CA THR A 493 16.00 39.28 -1.49
C THR A 493 14.57 39.57 -1.94
N ALA A 494 14.36 39.69 -3.26
CA ALA A 494 13.05 39.87 -3.89
C ALA A 494 12.04 38.77 -3.51
N SER A 495 12.50 37.56 -3.15
CA SER A 495 11.65 36.47 -2.68
C SER A 495 10.97 36.78 -1.35
N TRP A 496 11.72 37.41 -0.43
CA TRP A 496 11.23 37.81 0.88
C TRP A 496 10.32 39.03 0.79
N GLU A 497 10.64 39.98 -0.09
CA GLU A 497 9.76 41.11 -0.40
C GLU A 497 8.42 40.65 -0.98
N ALA A 498 8.44 39.70 -1.93
CA ALA A 498 7.24 39.12 -2.50
C ALA A 498 6.39 38.41 -1.44
N LEU A 499 7.01 37.63 -0.55
CA LEU A 499 6.35 36.97 0.57
C LEU A 499 5.72 37.99 1.54
N GLN A 500 6.49 39.00 1.94
CA GLN A 500 6.07 40.04 2.86
C GLN A 500 4.90 40.86 2.29
N LYS A 501 5.00 41.26 1.02
CA LYS A 501 3.94 41.97 0.28
C LYS A 501 2.68 41.15 0.26
N LEU A 502 2.76 39.87 -0.12
CA LEU A 502 1.58 39.02 -0.23
C LEU A 502 0.93 38.72 1.12
N LEU A 503 1.70 38.52 2.19
CA LEU A 503 1.16 38.39 3.55
C LEU A 503 0.30 39.61 3.92
N LYS A 504 0.82 40.83 3.70
CA LYS A 504 0.11 42.08 3.97
C LYS A 504 -1.13 42.24 3.08
N THR A 505 -1.01 42.03 1.77
CA THR A 505 -2.15 42.10 0.83
C THR A 505 -3.27 41.14 1.21
N ARG A 506 -2.93 39.96 1.77
CA ARG A 506 -3.92 38.98 2.21
C ARG A 506 -4.46 39.22 3.61
N GLY A 507 -4.05 40.31 4.27
CA GLY A 507 -4.53 40.71 5.59
C GLY A 507 -3.83 40.03 6.78
N VAL A 508 -2.75 39.27 6.54
CA VAL A 508 -1.98 38.64 7.62
C VAL A 508 -1.20 39.72 8.39
N GLN A 509 -1.40 39.76 9.70
CA GLN A 509 -0.79 40.77 10.56
C GLN A 509 0.50 40.23 11.18
N PHE A 510 1.60 40.94 10.97
CA PHE A 510 2.85 40.64 11.66
C PHE A 510 3.66 41.88 12.01
N GLY A 511 4.38 41.82 13.12
CA GLY A 511 5.23 42.92 13.59
C GLY A 511 6.52 43.02 12.78
N LYS A 512 7.44 42.07 12.99
CA LYS A 512 8.74 42.04 12.29
C LYS A 512 8.97 40.72 11.56
N MET A 513 9.61 40.81 10.39
CA MET A 513 10.19 39.66 9.69
C MET A 513 11.71 39.72 9.82
N GLU A 514 12.30 38.66 10.37
CA GLU A 514 13.72 38.56 10.69
C GLU A 514 14.36 37.41 9.91
N GLN A 515 15.64 37.52 9.59
CA GLN A 515 16.41 36.49 8.91
C GLN A 515 17.48 35.96 9.86
N LEU A 516 17.62 34.64 9.92
CA LEU A 516 18.65 33.93 10.65
C LEU A 516 19.35 32.97 9.69
N ILE A 517 20.58 33.31 9.33
CA ILE A 517 21.41 32.47 8.46
C ILE A 517 22.12 31.43 9.33
N ILE A 518 21.97 30.15 8.99
CA ILE A 518 22.65 29.04 9.67
C ILE A 518 23.70 28.40 8.75
N SER A 519 24.71 27.77 9.34
CA SER A 519 25.70 26.99 8.58
C SER A 519 25.20 25.56 8.36
N TYR A 520 25.42 25.02 7.16
CA TYR A 520 25.11 23.62 6.83
C TYR A 520 26.40 22.87 6.50
N SER A 521 27.19 22.54 7.52
CA SER A 521 28.39 21.71 7.36
C SER A 521 28.02 20.22 7.32
N ASN A 522 27.13 19.80 8.21
CA ASN A 522 26.52 18.48 8.26
C ASN A 522 25.15 18.56 8.96
N SER A 523 24.41 17.44 9.02
CA SER A 523 23.08 17.40 9.63
C SER A 523 23.09 17.70 11.13
N LEU A 524 24.08 17.23 11.88
CA LEU A 524 24.20 17.45 13.33
C LEU A 524 24.38 18.93 13.67
N ASP A 525 25.22 19.63 12.91
CA ASP A 525 25.47 21.06 13.06
C ASP A 525 24.20 21.89 12.78
N MET A 526 23.48 21.55 11.71
CA MET A 526 22.18 22.17 11.40
C MET A 526 21.16 21.92 12.52
N GLU A 527 21.05 20.67 13.00
CA GLU A 527 20.12 20.31 14.07
C GLU A 527 20.41 21.07 15.36
N LYS A 528 21.68 21.27 15.71
CA LYS A 528 22.12 22.06 16.86
C LYS A 528 21.71 23.53 16.70
N GLN A 529 22.09 24.18 15.60
CA GLN A 529 21.78 25.59 15.36
C GLN A 529 20.27 25.86 15.31
N LEU A 530 19.50 24.95 14.70
CA LEU A 530 18.05 25.04 14.69
C LEU A 530 17.47 24.87 16.11
N THR A 531 18.00 23.96 16.91
CA THR A 531 17.60 23.80 18.33
C THR A 531 17.87 25.08 19.13
N ASP A 532 19.04 25.70 18.93
CA ASP A 532 19.42 26.96 19.59
C ASP A 532 18.49 28.11 19.19
N CYS A 533 18.10 28.18 17.91
CA CYS A 533 17.07 29.11 17.45
C CYS A 533 15.75 28.92 18.22
N PHE A 534 15.24 27.69 18.31
CA PHE A 534 14.01 27.40 19.04
C PHE A 534 14.12 27.71 20.55
N ASN A 535 15.28 27.43 21.17
CA ASN A 535 15.54 27.79 22.57
C ASN A 535 15.46 29.30 22.78
N LYS A 536 16.14 30.08 21.94
CA LYS A 536 16.14 31.54 21.99
C LYS A 536 14.73 32.10 21.81
N VAL A 537 14.02 31.67 20.77
CA VAL A 537 12.66 32.13 20.48
C VAL A 537 11.68 31.76 21.60
N SER A 538 11.84 30.57 22.19
CA SER A 538 11.04 30.13 23.33
C SER A 538 11.29 30.97 24.59
N ALA A 539 12.55 31.31 24.88
CA ALA A 539 12.91 32.19 25.99
C ALA A 539 12.32 33.59 25.80
N GLU A 540 12.51 34.20 24.62
CA GLU A 540 11.97 35.52 24.29
C GLU A 540 10.44 35.55 24.33
N ARG A 541 9.77 34.49 23.85
CA ARG A 541 8.31 34.36 23.93
C ARG A 541 7.81 34.33 25.38
N LYS A 542 8.53 33.66 26.29
CA LYS A 542 8.17 33.62 27.71
C LYS A 542 8.40 34.98 28.39
N GLN A 543 9.52 35.62 28.09
CA GLN A 543 9.91 36.91 28.69
C GLN A 543 9.03 38.07 28.22
N PHE A 544 8.84 38.21 26.91
CA PHE A 544 8.17 39.37 26.30
C PHE A 544 6.72 39.11 25.91
N ARG A 545 6.21 37.89 26.10
CA ARG A 545 4.88 37.44 25.63
C ARG A 545 4.63 37.66 24.13
N LYS A 546 5.70 37.71 23.32
CA LYS A 546 5.63 37.85 21.86
C LYS A 546 5.51 36.49 21.18
N SER A 547 4.52 36.35 20.32
CA SER A 547 4.29 35.19 19.46
C SER A 547 5.29 35.15 18.30
N ALA A 548 5.66 33.94 17.87
CA ALA A 548 6.64 33.73 16.82
C ALA A 548 6.20 32.63 15.85
N PHE A 549 6.63 32.76 14.60
CA PHE A 549 6.44 31.80 13.52
C PHE A 549 7.76 31.56 12.80
N ILE A 550 8.19 30.30 12.70
CA ILE A 550 9.49 29.95 12.09
C ILE A 550 9.26 29.40 10.69
N VAL A 551 9.85 30.05 9.68
CA VAL A 551 9.94 29.52 8.32
C VAL A 551 11.33 28.93 8.17
N PHE A 552 11.44 27.60 8.11
CA PHE A 552 12.70 26.93 7.87
C PHE A 552 12.85 26.63 6.38
N ILE A 553 14.03 26.92 5.82
CA ILE A 553 14.35 26.69 4.41
C ILE A 553 15.64 25.90 4.28
N ASP A 554 15.55 24.77 3.58
CA ASP A 554 16.70 23.95 3.20
C ASP A 554 16.48 23.29 1.83
N ARG A 555 17.44 22.50 1.34
CA ARG A 555 17.32 21.84 0.03
C ARG A 555 16.45 20.60 0.12
N ALA A 556 15.74 20.28 -0.96
CA ALA A 556 14.84 19.12 -1.03
C ALA A 556 15.52 17.77 -0.70
N GLU A 557 16.84 17.70 -0.89
CA GLU A 557 17.68 16.53 -0.61
C GLU A 557 17.89 16.30 0.90
N ASN A 558 17.75 17.35 1.71
CA ASN A 558 17.96 17.29 3.15
C ASN A 558 16.75 16.64 3.84
N LYS A 559 17.01 15.69 4.75
CA LYS A 559 15.97 14.98 5.51
C LYS A 559 15.66 15.65 6.86
N SER A 560 15.56 16.97 6.89
CA SER A 560 15.39 17.78 8.11
C SER A 560 13.94 17.92 8.61
N HIS A 561 12.96 17.58 7.76
CA HIS A 561 11.55 17.86 8.02
C HIS A 561 11.05 17.29 9.35
N ASP A 562 11.38 16.03 9.63
CA ASP A 562 10.95 15.32 10.84
C ASP A 562 11.53 15.99 12.09
N PHE A 563 12.78 16.44 12.02
CA PHE A 563 13.44 17.14 13.11
C PHE A 563 12.78 18.51 13.38
N LEU A 564 12.48 19.29 12.34
CA LEU A 564 11.72 20.54 12.48
C LEU A 564 10.36 20.29 13.17
N LYS A 565 9.66 19.22 12.80
CA LYS A 565 8.36 18.87 13.40
C LYS A 565 8.46 18.38 14.83
N LEU A 566 9.56 17.73 15.20
CA LEU A 566 9.87 17.43 16.59
C LEU A 566 10.04 18.71 17.41
N LEU A 567 10.78 19.71 16.89
CA LEU A 567 10.95 21.01 17.55
C LEU A 567 9.63 21.80 17.63
N GLU A 568 8.83 21.83 16.56
CA GLU A 568 7.47 22.42 16.57
C GLU A 568 6.64 21.88 17.73
N ARG A 569 6.65 20.55 17.93
CA ARG A 569 5.90 19.91 19.02
C ARG A 569 6.50 20.21 20.40
N LYS A 570 7.83 20.15 20.54
CA LYS A 570 8.55 20.38 21.81
C LYS A 570 8.35 21.80 22.32
N TYR A 571 8.50 22.80 21.46
CA TYR A 571 8.45 24.22 21.83
C TYR A 571 7.08 24.87 21.62
N ARG A 572 6.15 24.18 20.94
CA ARG A 572 4.81 24.71 20.59
C ARG A 572 4.90 26.04 19.83
N ILE A 573 5.84 26.13 18.91
CA ILE A 573 6.05 27.27 18.00
C ILE A 573 5.64 26.80 16.60
N PRO A 574 4.64 27.41 15.94
CA PRO A 574 4.24 26.99 14.60
C PRO A 574 5.37 27.21 13.58
N THR A 575 5.52 26.26 12.66
CA THR A 575 6.58 26.29 11.63
C THR A 575 6.02 26.16 10.23
N GLN A 576 6.76 26.66 9.24
CA GLN A 576 6.57 26.32 7.82
C GLN A 576 7.91 25.85 7.25
N HIS A 577 7.92 24.68 6.62
CA HIS A 577 9.07 24.19 5.87
C HIS A 577 8.91 24.55 4.39
N ILE A 578 9.95 25.09 3.77
CA ILE A 578 9.98 25.46 2.35
C ILE A 578 11.30 24.96 1.78
N THR A 579 11.33 24.43 0.56
CA THR A 579 12.62 24.08 -0.05
C THR A 579 13.29 25.32 -0.64
N ALA A 580 14.61 25.32 -0.76
CA ALA A 580 15.37 26.42 -1.36
C ALA A 580 14.89 26.74 -2.79
N GLU A 581 14.55 25.72 -3.58
CA GLU A 581 14.04 25.87 -4.95
C GLU A 581 12.68 26.59 -4.97
N ILE A 582 11.82 26.31 -3.99
CA ILE A 582 10.55 27.02 -3.82
C ILE A 582 10.80 28.45 -3.36
N ALA A 583 11.72 28.65 -2.42
CA ALA A 583 12.07 29.98 -1.89
C ALA A 583 12.58 30.90 -3.01
N CYS A 584 13.48 30.42 -3.88
CA CYS A 584 13.97 31.16 -5.05
C CYS A 584 12.88 31.51 -6.07
N ALA A 585 11.78 30.74 -6.09
CA ALA A 585 10.68 30.95 -7.03
C ALA A 585 9.57 31.87 -6.51
N LEU A 586 9.63 32.36 -5.26
CA LEU A 586 8.54 33.14 -4.66
C LEU A 586 8.27 34.46 -5.39
N SER A 587 9.30 35.12 -5.91
CA SER A 587 9.19 36.39 -6.64
C SER A 587 8.71 36.21 -8.08
N THR A 588 9.03 35.08 -8.73
CA THR A 588 8.75 34.84 -10.15
C THR A 588 7.51 33.98 -10.39
N LYS A 589 7.04 33.22 -9.39
CA LYS A 589 5.86 32.33 -9.49
C LYS A 589 4.81 32.72 -8.46
N PRO A 590 3.90 33.67 -8.77
CA PRO A 590 2.90 34.19 -7.81
C PRO A 590 2.02 33.12 -7.17
N GLN A 591 1.61 32.09 -7.93
CA GLN A 591 0.80 30.98 -7.39
C GLN A 591 1.56 30.16 -6.34
N CYS A 592 2.88 30.02 -6.49
CA CYS A 592 3.73 29.33 -5.53
C CYS A 592 3.75 30.09 -4.20
N CYS A 593 4.00 31.40 -4.26
CA CYS A 593 3.96 32.28 -3.09
C CYS A 593 2.58 32.28 -2.41
N LEU A 594 1.50 32.32 -3.20
CA LEU A 594 0.13 32.24 -2.68
C LEU A 594 -0.13 30.95 -1.89
N ASN A 595 0.35 29.82 -2.38
CA ASN A 595 0.20 28.54 -1.68
C ASN A 595 0.95 28.52 -0.34
N VAL A 596 2.14 29.13 -0.27
CA VAL A 596 2.90 29.28 0.97
C VAL A 596 2.16 30.18 1.96
N VAL A 597 1.75 31.38 1.53
CA VAL A 597 1.02 32.35 2.36
C VAL A 597 -0.31 31.78 2.86
N SER A 598 -1.02 31.03 2.02
CA SER A 598 -2.27 30.35 2.40
C SER A 598 -2.07 29.36 3.54
N LYS A 599 -0.96 28.61 3.56
CA LYS A 599 -0.63 27.68 4.65
C LYS A 599 -0.18 28.40 5.91
N MET A 600 0.58 29.49 5.76
CA MET A 600 0.99 30.32 6.89
C MET A 600 -0.22 30.93 7.59
N ASN A 601 -1.18 31.50 6.83
CA ASN A 601 -2.38 32.11 7.40
C ASN A 601 -3.16 31.13 8.29
N LEU A 602 -3.40 29.90 7.81
CA LEU A 602 -4.09 28.87 8.58
C LEU A 602 -3.35 28.50 9.87
N LYS A 603 -2.01 28.39 9.83
CA LYS A 603 -1.19 28.09 11.01
C LYS A 603 -1.12 29.24 12.01
N LEU A 604 -1.34 30.46 11.55
CA LEU A 604 -1.48 31.66 12.36
C LEU A 604 -2.92 31.88 12.86
N GLY A 605 -3.79 30.88 12.67
CA GLY A 605 -5.18 30.90 13.14
C GLY A 605 -6.15 31.64 12.22
N GLY A 606 -5.69 32.16 11.07
CA GLY A 606 -6.54 32.82 10.08
C GLY A 606 -7.42 31.85 9.28
N MET A 607 -8.25 32.40 8.40
CA MET A 607 -9.18 31.69 7.52
C MET A 607 -9.14 32.28 6.11
N ASN A 608 -8.79 31.45 5.12
CA ASN A 608 -8.52 31.95 3.76
C ASN A 608 -9.81 32.30 2.98
N TYR A 609 -10.84 31.46 3.12
CA TYR A 609 -12.11 31.58 2.41
C TYR A 609 -13.22 30.85 3.18
N GLU A 610 -14.46 31.25 2.95
CA GLU A 610 -15.70 30.61 3.38
C GLU A 610 -16.33 29.85 2.21
N VAL A 611 -17.08 28.79 2.52
CA VAL A 611 -17.81 28.00 1.53
C VAL A 611 -19.30 28.23 1.68
N VAL A 612 -19.93 28.74 0.62
CA VAL A 612 -21.39 28.83 0.55
C VAL A 612 -21.92 27.55 -0.12
N PRO A 613 -22.60 26.67 0.65
CA PRO A 613 -23.07 25.41 0.11
C PRO A 613 -24.29 25.64 -0.79
N GLU A 614 -24.68 24.61 -1.54
CA GLU A 614 -25.92 24.60 -2.31
C GLU A 614 -27.15 24.77 -1.38
N ALA A 615 -28.23 25.36 -1.88
CA ALA A 615 -29.44 25.70 -1.12
C ALA A 615 -30.00 24.55 -0.26
N PHE A 616 -30.10 23.33 -0.82
CA PHE A 616 -30.63 22.16 -0.09
C PHE A 616 -29.80 21.81 1.16
N SER A 617 -28.51 22.17 1.17
CA SER A 617 -27.59 21.87 2.27
C SER A 617 -27.55 22.97 3.33
N GLN A 618 -28.06 24.18 3.06
CA GLN A 618 -28.01 25.31 3.99
C GLN A 618 -28.63 24.99 5.36
N ASN A 619 -29.63 24.10 5.39
CA ASN A 619 -30.36 23.71 6.59
C ASN A 619 -29.68 22.58 7.41
N ILE A 620 -28.66 21.91 6.88
CA ILE A 620 -27.97 20.75 7.50
C ILE A 620 -26.47 21.05 7.71
N TRP A 621 -25.96 22.09 7.04
CA TRP A 621 -24.54 22.38 6.95
C TRP A 621 -23.91 22.94 8.23
N ILE A 622 -22.56 22.93 8.22
CA ILE A 622 -21.67 23.60 9.17
C ILE A 622 -22.14 25.04 9.48
N SER A 623 -22.78 25.70 8.52
CA SER A 623 -23.28 27.06 8.62
C SER A 623 -24.27 27.29 9.76
N LYS A 624 -25.02 26.28 10.25
CA LYS A 624 -25.87 26.46 11.45
C LYS A 624 -25.08 26.54 12.76
N GLY A 625 -23.82 26.09 12.76
CA GLY A 625 -22.97 26.10 13.94
C GLY A 625 -23.32 25.06 15.01
N LYS A 626 -24.29 24.18 14.73
CA LYS A 626 -24.76 23.12 15.64
C LYS A 626 -24.39 21.70 15.19
N THR A 627 -23.67 21.58 14.07
CA THR A 627 -23.20 20.28 13.56
C THR A 627 -21.71 20.13 13.87
N LEU A 628 -21.36 19.05 14.57
CA LEU A 628 -19.98 18.64 14.76
C LEU A 628 -19.57 17.72 13.61
N ILE A 629 -18.54 18.10 12.87
CA ILE A 629 -17.93 17.26 11.84
C ILE A 629 -16.61 16.74 12.38
N VAL A 630 -16.44 15.43 12.32
CA VAL A 630 -15.22 14.73 12.75
C VAL A 630 -14.70 13.89 11.60
N GLY A 631 -13.46 14.12 11.19
CA GLY A 631 -12.69 13.23 10.34
C GLY A 631 -11.63 12.50 11.13
N TYR A 632 -11.46 11.20 10.90
CA TYR A 632 -10.29 10.49 11.43
C TYR A 632 -9.81 9.41 10.48
N ASP A 633 -8.51 9.12 10.51
CA ASP A 633 -7.89 8.07 9.71
C ASP A 633 -6.77 7.38 10.50
N VAL A 634 -6.39 6.16 10.11
CA VAL A 634 -5.34 5.37 10.77
C VAL A 634 -4.21 5.09 9.79
N ALA A 635 -3.03 5.61 10.12
CA ALA A 635 -1.79 5.29 9.43
C ALA A 635 -1.10 4.11 10.10
N HIS A 636 -0.75 3.09 9.31
CA HIS A 636 -0.02 1.92 9.79
C HIS A 636 1.47 2.01 9.46
N PRO A 637 2.34 1.45 10.32
CA PRO A 637 3.70 1.13 9.89
C PRO A 637 3.66 0.06 8.79
N GLY A 638 4.76 -0.08 8.07
CA GLY A 638 4.94 -1.14 7.06
C GLY A 638 4.67 -2.55 7.60
N LYS A 639 4.55 -3.53 6.70
CA LYS A 639 4.28 -4.94 7.05
C LYS A 639 5.31 -5.51 8.03
N PRO A 640 4.94 -6.52 8.85
CA PRO A 640 5.88 -7.20 9.72
C PRO A 640 7.07 -7.71 8.93
N THR A 641 8.29 -7.45 9.41
CA THR A 641 9.44 -8.18 8.87
C THR A 641 9.37 -9.64 9.29
N ARG A 642 9.98 -10.55 8.52
CA ARG A 642 10.02 -11.97 8.90
C ARG A 642 10.69 -12.17 10.26
N ASP A 643 11.72 -11.40 10.55
CA ASP A 643 12.44 -11.39 11.82
C ASP A 643 11.52 -11.00 12.98
N GLU A 644 10.73 -9.93 12.81
CA GLU A 644 9.71 -9.52 13.79
C GLU A 644 8.71 -10.65 14.07
N VAL A 645 8.26 -11.37 13.03
CA VAL A 645 7.28 -12.45 13.16
C VAL A 645 7.89 -13.68 13.83
N MET A 646 9.09 -14.10 13.40
CA MET A 646 9.73 -15.32 13.89
C MET A 646 10.18 -15.17 15.34
N ASN A 647 10.77 -14.03 15.69
CA ASN A 647 11.28 -13.76 17.03
C ASN A 647 10.22 -13.12 17.95
N LYS A 648 8.95 -13.05 17.50
CA LYS A 648 7.84 -12.41 18.22
C LYS A 648 8.20 -11.02 18.73
N MET A 649 8.99 -10.27 17.97
CA MET A 649 9.43 -8.95 18.38
C MET A 649 8.23 -8.00 18.38
N PRO A 650 8.10 -7.14 19.39
CA PRO A 650 7.09 -6.10 19.38
C PRO A 650 7.35 -5.18 18.17
N PRO A 651 6.30 -4.73 17.45
CA PRO A 651 6.50 -3.82 16.34
C PRO A 651 7.13 -2.51 16.83
N GLN A 652 8.15 -2.03 16.13
CA GLN A 652 8.93 -0.87 16.59
C GLN A 652 8.21 0.47 16.43
N LYS A 653 7.18 0.53 15.58
CA LYS A 653 6.42 1.75 15.28
C LYS A 653 4.94 1.53 15.57
N PRO A 654 4.26 2.45 16.29
CA PRO A 654 2.82 2.37 16.52
C PRO A 654 2.02 2.63 15.25
N SER A 655 0.73 2.32 15.27
CA SER A 655 -0.21 2.96 14.34
C SER A 655 -0.61 4.33 14.87
N VAL A 656 -0.85 5.26 13.97
CA VAL A 656 -1.18 6.65 14.32
C VAL A 656 -2.60 6.92 13.85
N VAL A 657 -3.45 7.32 14.78
CA VAL A 657 -4.81 7.77 14.50
C VAL A 657 -4.76 9.29 14.39
N GLY A 658 -5.01 9.83 13.21
CA GLY A 658 -5.15 11.27 13.00
C GLY A 658 -6.61 11.69 13.14
N PHE A 659 -6.87 12.80 13.82
CA PHE A 659 -8.21 13.36 14.01
C PHE A 659 -8.26 14.79 13.51
N SER A 660 -9.42 15.21 13.01
CA SER A 660 -9.74 16.58 12.62
C SER A 660 -11.21 16.88 12.91
N PHE A 661 -11.54 18.05 13.47
CA PHE A 661 -12.92 18.40 13.76
C PHE A 661 -13.15 19.92 13.81
N ASN A 662 -14.36 20.38 13.53
CA ASN A 662 -14.72 21.81 13.46
C ASN A 662 -15.01 22.47 14.83
N GLY A 663 -14.19 22.15 15.85
CA GLY A 663 -14.41 22.58 17.24
C GLY A 663 -13.90 23.98 17.60
N ALA A 664 -13.37 24.77 16.65
CA ALA A 664 -12.92 26.13 16.91
C ALA A 664 -14.09 27.10 17.16
N GLN A 665 -13.81 28.38 17.44
CA GLN A 665 -14.86 29.41 17.56
C GLN A 665 -15.54 29.71 16.22
N HIS A 666 -14.81 29.65 15.11
CA HIS A 666 -15.38 29.81 13.76
C HIS A 666 -15.86 28.45 13.20
N ARG A 667 -17.06 28.42 12.60
CA ARG A 667 -17.81 27.21 12.20
C ARG A 667 -17.04 26.28 11.28
N GLU A 668 -16.24 26.88 10.41
CA GLU A 668 -15.49 26.20 9.35
C GLU A 668 -14.00 26.00 9.67
N LYS A 669 -13.54 26.38 10.88
CA LYS A 669 -12.16 26.16 11.30
C LYS A 669 -12.02 24.79 11.96
N PHE A 670 -11.11 23.98 11.44
CA PHE A 670 -10.82 22.64 11.94
C PHE A 670 -9.60 22.61 12.85
N ILE A 671 -9.70 21.84 13.93
CA ILE A 671 -8.64 21.52 14.87
C ILE A 671 -8.26 20.07 14.63
N GLY A 672 -6.97 19.78 14.58
CA GLY A 672 -6.46 18.42 14.45
C GLY A 672 -5.55 18.02 15.59
N ASP A 673 -5.50 16.72 15.87
CA ASP A 673 -4.52 16.08 16.77
C ASP A 673 -4.34 14.62 16.33
N TYR A 674 -3.42 13.90 16.97
CA TYR A 674 -3.21 12.48 16.71
C TYR A 674 -3.12 11.67 18.00
N HIS A 675 -3.24 10.35 17.89
CA HIS A 675 -3.03 9.43 19.01
C HIS A 675 -2.35 8.15 18.54
N PHE A 676 -1.46 7.59 19.35
CA PHE A 676 -0.82 6.32 19.03
C PHE A 676 -1.68 5.15 19.51
N GLN A 677 -1.69 4.07 18.75
CA GLN A 677 -2.34 2.83 19.14
C GLN A 677 -1.53 1.61 18.70
N THR A 678 -2.02 0.44 19.11
CA THR A 678 -1.42 -0.85 18.75
C THR A 678 -1.14 -0.90 17.23
N PRO A 679 0.11 -1.25 16.84
CA PRO A 679 0.52 -1.33 15.44
C PRO A 679 -0.40 -2.21 14.60
N ARG A 680 -0.68 -1.77 13.36
CA ARG A 680 -1.36 -2.52 12.29
C ARG A 680 -2.79 -2.95 12.64
N ARG A 681 -3.45 -2.19 13.53
CA ARG A 681 -4.86 -2.37 13.89
C ARG A 681 -5.68 -1.25 13.25
N GLU A 682 -6.53 -1.60 12.29
CA GLU A 682 -7.39 -0.64 11.57
C GLU A 682 -8.51 -0.07 12.46
N GLN A 683 -9.08 -0.94 13.32
CA GLN A 683 -10.07 -0.52 14.30
C GLN A 683 -9.38 0.37 15.34
N VAL A 684 -9.88 1.59 15.49
CA VAL A 684 -9.40 2.49 16.54
C VAL A 684 -9.78 1.94 17.91
N ASP A 685 -8.84 1.99 18.86
CA ASP A 685 -9.11 1.54 20.22
C ASP A 685 -10.27 2.34 20.85
N HIS A 686 -11.21 1.63 21.48
CA HIS A 686 -12.42 2.23 22.07
C HIS A 686 -12.08 3.28 23.15
N CYS A 687 -11.04 3.06 23.94
CA CYS A 687 -10.61 4.02 24.95
C CYS A 687 -10.10 5.31 24.30
N VAL A 688 -9.38 5.18 23.18
CA VAL A 688 -8.88 6.32 22.40
C VAL A 688 -10.04 7.08 21.76
N LEU A 689 -10.96 6.39 21.08
CA LEU A 689 -12.14 7.02 20.50
C LEU A 689 -12.93 7.78 21.56
N ASN A 690 -13.26 7.16 22.69
CA ASN A 690 -14.04 7.81 23.74
C ASN A 690 -13.34 9.03 24.33
N SER A 691 -12.05 8.92 24.63
CA SER A 691 -11.27 10.04 25.16
C SER A 691 -11.21 11.21 24.17
N ARG A 692 -10.96 10.92 22.89
CA ARG A 692 -10.86 11.94 21.85
C ARG A 692 -12.21 12.58 21.53
N PHE A 693 -13.29 11.81 21.46
CA PHE A 693 -14.63 12.36 21.26
C PHE A 693 -15.08 13.22 22.45
N LYS A 694 -14.81 12.81 23.69
CA LYS A 694 -15.07 13.65 24.88
C LYS A 694 -14.33 14.99 24.80
N TRP A 695 -13.06 14.97 24.42
CA TRP A 695 -12.27 16.17 24.22
C TRP A 695 -12.83 17.07 23.10
N MET A 696 -13.20 16.50 21.95
CA MET A 696 -13.78 17.23 20.82
C MET A 696 -15.10 17.88 21.19
N LEU A 697 -16.00 17.14 21.84
CA LEU A 697 -17.28 17.65 22.34
C LEU A 697 -17.08 18.76 23.37
N GLY A 698 -16.16 18.57 24.31
CA GLY A 698 -15.83 19.58 25.31
C GLY A 698 -15.32 20.89 24.68
N LEU A 699 -14.42 20.80 23.69
CA LEU A 699 -13.93 21.98 22.97
C LEU A 699 -15.03 22.65 22.13
N PHE A 700 -15.85 21.86 21.44
CA PHE A 700 -16.98 22.38 20.68
C PHE A 700 -17.93 23.15 21.61
N THR A 701 -18.39 22.54 22.70
CA THR A 701 -19.32 23.19 23.64
C THR A 701 -18.70 24.42 24.28
N LYS A 702 -17.43 24.38 24.66
CA LYS A 702 -16.70 25.53 25.23
C LYS A 702 -16.66 26.72 24.26
N ASN A 703 -16.35 26.47 22.99
CA ASN A 703 -16.14 27.50 21.97
C ASN A 703 -17.45 27.98 21.31
N ARG A 704 -18.46 27.12 21.23
CA ARG A 704 -19.77 27.40 20.61
C ARG A 704 -20.85 27.81 21.59
N LYS A 705 -20.64 27.56 22.89
CA LYS A 705 -21.64 27.75 23.96
C LYS A 705 -22.93 26.92 23.75
N THR A 706 -22.84 25.84 23.00
CA THR A 706 -23.96 24.93 22.71
C THR A 706 -23.45 23.53 22.42
N TRP A 707 -24.29 22.52 22.65
CA TRP A 707 -24.01 21.14 22.28
C TRP A 707 -24.31 20.93 20.79
N PRO A 708 -23.58 20.04 20.09
CA PRO A 708 -23.94 19.69 18.74
C PRO A 708 -25.25 18.90 18.72
N GLU A 709 -26.18 19.30 17.85
CA GLU A 709 -27.45 18.58 17.58
C GLU A 709 -27.23 17.38 16.66
N SER A 710 -26.11 17.35 15.92
CA SER A 710 -25.76 16.29 14.99
C SER A 710 -24.25 16.12 14.89
N VAL A 711 -23.83 14.87 14.71
CA VAL A 711 -22.41 14.51 14.51
C VAL A 711 -22.26 13.80 13.18
N ILE A 712 -21.41 14.35 12.31
CA ILE A 712 -21.04 13.73 11.02
C ILE A 712 -19.63 13.20 11.15
N VAL A 713 -19.46 11.90 10.88
CA VAL A 713 -18.17 11.22 10.96
C VAL A 713 -17.72 10.80 9.56
N THR A 714 -16.56 11.29 9.14
CA THR A 714 -15.89 10.88 7.89
C THR A 714 -14.69 10.00 8.24
N ARG A 715 -14.75 8.71 7.90
CA ARG A 715 -13.72 7.72 8.23
C ARG A 715 -13.05 7.14 6.99
#